data_AF-A0A0H3I1T6-F1
#
_entry.id   AF-A0A0H3I1T6-F1
#
_cell.length_a   1.000
_cell.length_b   1.000
_cell.length_c   1.000
_cell.angle_alpha   90.00
_cell.angle_beta   90.00
_cell.angle_gamma   90.00
#
_symmetry.space_group_name_H-M   'P 1'
#
loop_
_entity.id
_entity.type
_entity.pdbx_description
1 polymer ?
#
loop_
_entity_poly.entity_id
_entity_poly.type
_entity_poly.pdbx_seq_one_letter_code
_entity_poly.pdbx_strand_id
1 'polypeptide(L)'
;MGTPLNKLSIALLVSSTLLAQSAFAAETNRTLSYLTSWGNYGTNPVEELNKSKVDTFLLSFGGWDSNGTISSSDNLISVPEYNAYWMSPAYAAWTQVKLDHPEKKMMVAFGGETYESMWSHLGSAESRENIAQGLVKLLNTGFPVYKKGLKPEEIEGKCMQHSWDGKSCDMGTYQKAGTIYLDGIDFDYEKQARLTPQENDNLLELAKRIRELLGPNSKKLLSLTTYHVGADPETCLKASVTEGCSFVEDKRSSHHGEVLPLLVKGKDVFDFFNVMTYDAGRNFKYDVALANYAKAVGDKSKVLLGNTINSQWGPEGRFTESRENNIARAAWQAKNNYGGFFVWTLGATTGQLSLGDQVQYINDMHQAAKDAKATEGNQKPTATVVYPQEVIGAAQVTLDGSRSNDPEGETLTYKWEQVAGPAVTLMGADQPQATFSLNTTDKDVALKFRLTVNDGELDSDPFEFTIKHKAESIVVDNQKPTASAQFPGEVTGAETVTLDASDSVDPEGEALSYKWEQIAGPSITLENTDRVKTQFTLQATSVDVDLKFRLTVNDGELDSEPFEFTIKHKAEKSDDQYDWQSNKVYVGGDIVSFNGKQYKAKWWTQGNQPGSNDVWENMSQTDKEEWDTGRVYHGGDKTLWKGKTWSAKWWTQGEQPGSSAVWEITK
;
A
#
# COMPACT_ATOMS: atom_id res chain seq x y z
N MET A 1 -15.20 -33.30 -0.13
CA MET A 1 -13.85 -33.07 -0.66
C MET A 1 -13.99 -32.19 -1.88
N GLY A 2 -13.63 -30.92 -1.74
CA GLY A 2 -13.72 -29.90 -2.78
C GLY A 2 -12.85 -28.73 -2.35
N THR A 3 -11.84 -28.48 -3.17
CA THR A 3 -10.76 -27.48 -3.15
C THR A 3 -11.04 -26.15 -2.43
N PRO A 4 -10.11 -25.61 -1.60
CA PRO A 4 -10.19 -24.23 -1.18
C PRO A 4 -9.61 -23.32 -2.28
N LEU A 5 -10.40 -22.32 -2.70
CA LEU A 5 -9.87 -21.15 -3.40
C LEU A 5 -8.98 -20.38 -2.42
N ASN A 6 -7.71 -20.22 -2.77
CA ASN A 6 -6.82 -19.27 -2.10
C ASN A 6 -7.37 -17.85 -2.32
N LYS A 7 -7.76 -17.19 -1.24
CA LYS A 7 -8.02 -15.76 -1.19
C LYS A 7 -6.71 -15.01 -1.47
N LEU A 8 -6.64 -14.30 -2.59
CA LEU A 8 -5.74 -13.16 -2.72
C LEU A 8 -6.29 -12.07 -1.78
N SER A 9 -5.72 -11.92 -0.59
CA SER A 9 -5.95 -10.72 0.20
C SER A 9 -5.10 -9.60 -0.37
N ILE A 10 -5.80 -8.58 -0.86
CA ILE A 10 -5.26 -7.33 -1.38
C ILE A 10 -4.46 -6.65 -0.27
N ALA A 11 -3.15 -6.55 -0.47
CA ALA A 11 -2.29 -5.67 0.30
C ALA A 11 -2.57 -4.22 -0.10
N LEU A 12 -3.15 -3.44 0.81
CA LEU A 12 -3.18 -1.99 0.72
C LEU A 12 -2.90 -1.43 2.12
N LEU A 13 -2.07 -0.40 2.18
CA LEU A 13 -1.53 0.31 3.37
C LEU A 13 -0.15 -0.16 3.88
N VAL A 14 0.86 -0.12 3.01
CA VAL A 14 2.22 0.28 3.41
C VAL A 14 2.82 1.15 2.30
N SER A 15 2.35 2.38 2.18
CA SER A 15 2.82 3.32 1.14
C SER A 15 3.30 4.61 1.80
N SER A 16 4.36 4.52 2.60
CA SER A 16 5.18 5.68 3.04
C SER A 16 6.40 5.28 3.87
N THR A 17 6.47 4.06 4.40
CA THR A 17 7.59 3.55 5.21
C THR A 17 8.58 2.65 4.48
N LEU A 18 8.37 2.36 3.18
CA LEU A 18 9.23 1.44 2.42
C LEU A 18 10.55 2.06 1.92
N LEU A 19 10.73 3.37 2.04
CA LEU A 19 11.98 4.07 1.77
C LEU A 19 12.68 4.45 3.07
N ALA A 20 12.69 3.53 4.04
CA ALA A 20 13.72 3.59 5.08
C ALA A 20 15.06 3.47 4.35
N GLN A 21 15.69 4.63 4.14
CA GLN A 21 16.92 4.86 3.41
C GLN A 21 17.85 3.67 3.53
N SER A 22 18.30 3.18 2.37
CA SER A 22 19.29 2.12 2.30
C SER A 22 20.41 2.40 3.28
N ALA A 23 20.53 1.48 4.24
CA ALA A 23 21.36 1.58 5.43
C ALA A 23 22.85 1.45 5.16
N PHE A 24 23.33 1.87 4.00
CA PHE A 24 24.76 1.98 3.72
C PHE A 24 25.13 3.46 3.69
N ALA A 25 24.96 4.08 4.87
CA ALA A 25 25.59 5.33 5.19
C ALA A 25 27.11 5.17 5.01
N ALA A 26 27.61 5.79 3.95
CA ALA A 26 28.92 6.40 3.81
C ALA A 26 30.13 5.62 4.38
N GLU A 27 30.51 4.49 3.76
CA GLU A 27 31.95 4.30 3.59
C GLU A 27 32.39 5.45 2.67
N THR A 28 33.11 6.41 3.25
CA THR A 28 33.68 7.52 2.50
C THR A 28 35.02 7.07 1.92
N ASN A 29 35.34 7.55 0.71
CA ASN A 29 36.59 7.22 -0.01
C ASN A 29 36.70 5.74 -0.45
N ARG A 30 35.65 5.20 -1.07
CA ARG A 30 35.60 3.83 -1.59
C ARG A 30 36.63 3.59 -2.70
N THR A 31 37.22 2.39 -2.72
CA THR A 31 38.04 1.91 -3.83
C THR A 31 37.33 0.79 -4.58
N LEU A 32 36.85 1.09 -5.79
CA LEU A 32 36.11 0.15 -6.64
C LEU A 32 36.95 -0.32 -7.82
N SER A 33 36.67 -1.51 -8.32
CA SER A 33 37.18 -1.93 -9.62
C SER A 33 36.20 -2.85 -10.33
N TYR A 34 36.07 -2.66 -11.64
CA TYR A 34 35.55 -3.71 -12.51
C TYR A 34 36.46 -4.93 -12.44
N LEU A 35 35.87 -6.13 -12.55
CA LEU A 35 36.58 -7.40 -12.62
C LEU A 35 35.98 -8.23 -13.76
N THR A 36 36.73 -8.34 -14.86
CA THR A 36 36.27 -8.96 -16.11
C THR A 36 36.51 -10.46 -16.14
N SER A 37 35.57 -11.27 -16.63
CA SER A 37 35.77 -12.74 -16.74
C SER A 37 36.79 -13.17 -17.80
N TRP A 38 36.97 -12.39 -18.87
CA TRP A 38 37.85 -12.70 -20.02
C TRP A 38 39.30 -12.23 -19.85
N GLY A 39 39.65 -11.80 -18.63
CA GLY A 39 40.96 -11.29 -18.30
C GLY A 39 42.09 -12.33 -18.28
N ASN A 40 43.34 -11.89 -18.36
CA ASN A 40 44.48 -12.76 -18.08
C ASN A 40 44.74 -12.82 -16.57
N TYR A 41 44.17 -13.83 -15.93
CA TYR A 41 44.25 -14.07 -14.49
C TYR A 41 45.58 -14.67 -14.02
N GLY A 42 46.50 -15.01 -14.93
CA GLY A 42 47.76 -15.67 -14.58
C GLY A 42 47.56 -17.02 -13.88
N THR A 43 48.54 -17.44 -13.06
CA THR A 43 48.52 -18.75 -12.39
C THR A 43 47.80 -18.75 -11.05
N ASN A 44 47.85 -17.65 -10.28
CA ASN A 44 47.30 -17.55 -8.92
C ASN A 44 46.42 -16.29 -8.73
N PRO A 45 45.27 -16.18 -9.41
CA PRO A 45 44.45 -14.96 -9.35
C PRO A 45 43.89 -14.63 -7.97
N VAL A 46 43.55 -15.64 -7.17
CA VAL A 46 43.05 -15.46 -5.79
C VAL A 46 44.10 -14.77 -4.92
N GLU A 47 45.36 -15.19 -5.03
CA GLU A 47 46.46 -14.64 -4.25
C GLU A 47 46.69 -13.16 -4.56
N GLU A 48 46.67 -12.79 -5.85
CA GLU A 48 46.83 -11.40 -6.28
C GLU A 48 45.65 -10.53 -5.87
N LEU A 49 44.42 -11.02 -6.02
CA LEU A 49 43.23 -10.27 -5.60
C LEU A 49 43.14 -10.11 -4.08
N ASN A 50 43.61 -11.07 -3.29
CA ASN A 50 43.70 -10.92 -1.82
C ASN A 50 44.68 -9.82 -1.40
N LYS A 51 45.68 -9.47 -2.23
CA LYS A 51 46.59 -8.32 -2.00
C LYS A 51 45.92 -6.98 -2.31
N SER A 52 44.75 -6.98 -2.96
CA SER A 52 44.07 -5.77 -3.41
C SER A 52 43.40 -4.99 -2.28
N LYS A 53 43.54 -3.66 -2.33
CA LYS A 53 42.82 -2.69 -1.50
C LYS A 53 41.47 -2.26 -2.11
N VAL A 54 41.01 -2.94 -3.15
CA VAL A 54 39.64 -2.78 -3.67
C VAL A 54 38.65 -3.27 -2.62
N ASP A 55 37.71 -2.39 -2.25
CA ASP A 55 36.64 -2.65 -1.29
C ASP A 55 35.44 -3.31 -1.98
N THR A 56 35.18 -2.94 -3.24
CA THR A 56 34.03 -3.41 -4.02
C THR A 56 34.44 -3.79 -5.44
N PHE A 57 34.16 -5.02 -5.83
CA PHE A 57 34.35 -5.51 -7.18
C PHE A 57 33.04 -5.48 -7.97
N LEU A 58 33.09 -4.92 -9.16
CA LEU A 58 32.00 -4.95 -10.14
C LEU A 58 32.26 -6.10 -11.13
N LEU A 59 31.65 -7.26 -10.86
CA LEU A 59 31.74 -8.46 -11.68
C LEU A 59 31.09 -8.18 -13.04
N SER A 60 31.90 -8.29 -14.09
CA SER A 60 31.56 -7.70 -15.39
C SER A 60 31.55 -8.73 -16.51
N PHE A 61 30.49 -8.83 -17.34
CA PHE A 61 29.20 -8.11 -17.26
C PHE A 61 28.02 -9.05 -17.09
N GLY A 62 26.93 -8.54 -16.54
CA GLY A 62 25.61 -9.17 -16.48
C GLY A 62 24.67 -8.63 -17.55
N GLY A 63 23.70 -9.45 -17.94
CA GLY A 63 22.60 -9.07 -18.82
C GLY A 63 21.29 -9.76 -18.44
N TRP A 64 20.16 -9.27 -18.98
CA TRP A 64 18.85 -9.90 -18.81
C TRP A 64 18.03 -9.92 -20.10
N ASP A 65 17.02 -10.78 -20.15
CA ASP A 65 15.96 -10.77 -21.15
C ASP A 65 14.64 -10.20 -20.59
N SER A 66 13.59 -10.16 -21.41
CA SER A 66 12.27 -9.66 -21.00
C SER A 66 11.56 -10.51 -19.93
N ASN A 67 11.98 -11.76 -19.76
CA ASN A 67 11.43 -12.69 -18.77
C ASN A 67 12.20 -12.64 -17.44
N GLY A 68 13.19 -11.75 -17.32
CA GLY A 68 14.05 -11.67 -16.14
C GLY A 68 15.06 -12.80 -16.03
N THR A 69 15.36 -13.50 -17.13
CA THR A 69 16.45 -14.48 -17.17
C THR A 69 17.77 -13.75 -17.12
N ILE A 70 18.55 -13.99 -16.08
CA ILE A 70 19.88 -13.38 -15.89
C ILE A 70 20.94 -14.19 -16.64
N SER A 71 21.84 -13.49 -17.32
CA SER A 71 23.03 -14.02 -17.98
C SER A 71 24.28 -13.23 -17.59
N SER A 72 25.47 -13.76 -17.87
CA SER A 72 26.73 -13.04 -17.66
C SER A 72 27.83 -13.48 -18.62
N SER A 73 28.81 -12.61 -18.81
CA SER A 73 30.04 -12.90 -19.56
C SER A 73 30.74 -14.13 -18.99
N ASP A 74 31.08 -15.08 -19.86
CA ASP A 74 31.73 -16.36 -19.53
C ASP A 74 31.09 -17.14 -18.36
N ASN A 75 29.78 -16.93 -18.12
CA ASN A 75 29.03 -17.51 -17.01
C ASN A 75 29.62 -17.17 -15.62
N LEU A 76 30.21 -15.99 -15.46
CA LEU A 76 30.90 -15.54 -14.24
C LEU A 76 30.05 -15.64 -12.96
N ILE A 77 28.73 -15.40 -13.08
CA ILE A 77 27.77 -15.44 -11.96
C ILE A 77 26.78 -16.59 -12.07
N SER A 78 27.07 -17.60 -12.90
CA SER A 78 26.32 -18.85 -12.92
C SER A 78 26.92 -19.82 -11.89
N VAL A 79 26.08 -20.52 -11.13
CA VAL A 79 26.56 -21.59 -10.24
C VAL A 79 27.13 -22.72 -11.11
N PRO A 80 28.44 -23.01 -11.03
CA PRO A 80 29.07 -24.00 -11.91
C PRO A 80 28.67 -25.42 -11.49
N GLU A 81 28.64 -26.33 -12.46
CA GLU A 81 28.63 -27.75 -12.15
C GLU A 81 29.93 -28.13 -11.44
N TYR A 82 29.81 -28.90 -10.35
CA TYR A 82 30.96 -29.32 -9.59
C TYR A 82 31.90 -30.22 -10.42
N ASN A 83 33.19 -29.89 -10.40
CA ASN A 83 34.25 -30.71 -10.97
C ASN A 83 35.46 -30.72 -10.02
N ALA A 84 35.90 -31.92 -9.63
CA ALA A 84 36.96 -32.13 -8.65
C ALA A 84 38.32 -31.54 -9.10
N TYR A 85 38.57 -31.44 -10.40
CA TYR A 85 39.88 -31.11 -10.94
C TYR A 85 39.96 -29.72 -11.56
N TRP A 86 38.83 -29.19 -12.03
CA TRP A 86 38.76 -27.92 -12.75
C TRP A 86 37.62 -27.03 -12.24
N MET A 87 37.91 -25.74 -12.13
CA MET A 87 36.94 -24.69 -11.88
C MET A 87 37.35 -23.48 -12.71
N SER A 88 36.38 -22.72 -13.22
CA SER A 88 36.68 -21.47 -13.94
C SER A 88 37.55 -20.56 -13.06
N PRO A 89 38.74 -20.11 -13.54
CA PRO A 89 39.60 -19.23 -12.76
C PRO A 89 38.89 -17.94 -12.33
N ALA A 90 38.05 -17.37 -13.20
CA ALA A 90 37.31 -16.15 -12.88
C ALA A 90 36.27 -16.38 -11.77
N TYR A 91 35.48 -17.47 -11.85
CA TYR A 91 34.52 -17.83 -10.80
C TYR A 91 35.23 -18.14 -9.47
N ALA A 92 36.29 -18.95 -9.52
CA ALA A 92 37.08 -19.30 -8.34
C ALA A 92 37.72 -18.07 -7.70
N ALA A 93 38.21 -17.12 -8.51
CA ALA A 93 38.85 -15.90 -8.05
C ALA A 93 37.93 -15.07 -7.14
N TRP A 94 36.78 -14.63 -7.64
CA TRP A 94 35.92 -13.72 -6.87
C TRP A 94 35.24 -14.43 -5.69
N THR A 95 34.83 -15.70 -5.85
CA THR A 95 34.15 -16.45 -4.77
C THR A 95 35.09 -16.76 -3.61
N GLN A 96 36.35 -17.12 -3.87
CA GLN A 96 37.33 -17.37 -2.82
C GLN A 96 37.76 -16.07 -2.12
N VAL A 97 37.97 -14.99 -2.88
CA VAL A 97 38.26 -13.66 -2.29
C VAL A 97 37.13 -13.23 -1.36
N LYS A 98 35.86 -13.40 -1.76
CA LYS A 98 34.71 -13.05 -0.90
C LYS A 98 34.62 -13.93 0.36
N LEU A 99 34.99 -15.21 0.26
CA LEU A 99 35.01 -16.10 1.42
C LEU A 99 36.13 -15.71 2.39
N ASP A 100 37.32 -15.42 1.87
CA ASP A 100 38.50 -15.04 2.66
C ASP A 100 38.34 -13.62 3.26
N HIS A 101 37.58 -12.75 2.59
CA HIS A 101 37.35 -11.34 2.93
C HIS A 101 35.85 -10.98 2.87
N PRO A 102 35.04 -11.36 3.88
CA PRO A 102 33.60 -11.12 3.89
C PRO A 102 33.23 -9.63 3.86
N GLU A 103 34.14 -8.74 4.28
CA GLU A 103 33.99 -7.29 4.23
C GLU A 103 33.94 -6.76 2.80
N LYS A 104 34.72 -7.33 1.86
CA LYS A 104 34.79 -6.91 0.46
C LYS A 104 33.47 -7.18 -0.25
N LYS A 105 32.98 -6.24 -1.05
CA LYS A 105 31.70 -6.36 -1.75
C LYS A 105 31.88 -6.95 -3.14
N MET A 106 30.99 -7.87 -3.51
CA MET A 106 30.88 -8.44 -4.84
C MET A 106 29.54 -8.02 -5.43
N MET A 107 29.58 -7.07 -6.37
CA MET A 107 28.40 -6.59 -7.09
C MET A 107 28.49 -7.01 -8.56
N VAL A 108 27.35 -7.11 -9.24
CA VAL A 108 27.33 -7.41 -10.67
C VAL A 108 27.02 -6.14 -11.45
N ALA A 109 27.90 -5.76 -12.38
CA ALA A 109 27.65 -4.67 -13.31
C ALA A 109 26.80 -5.19 -14.48
N PHE A 110 25.57 -4.71 -14.57
CA PHE A 110 24.64 -5.04 -15.63
C PHE A 110 24.69 -3.98 -16.73
N GLY A 111 24.89 -4.41 -17.98
CA GLY A 111 24.99 -3.52 -19.14
C GLY A 111 26.41 -3.43 -19.66
N GLY A 112 26.94 -2.20 -19.70
CA GLY A 112 28.14 -1.87 -20.46
C GLY A 112 27.95 -2.08 -21.96
N GLU A 113 29.01 -1.86 -22.74
CA GLU A 113 28.97 -2.00 -24.21
C GLU A 113 28.49 -3.39 -24.67
N THR A 114 28.76 -4.44 -23.88
CA THR A 114 28.44 -5.83 -24.24
C THR A 114 26.93 -6.14 -24.18
N TYR A 115 26.22 -5.59 -23.19
CA TYR A 115 24.81 -5.92 -22.94
C TYR A 115 23.87 -4.71 -23.13
N GLU A 116 24.28 -3.67 -23.86
CA GLU A 116 23.48 -2.46 -24.12
C GLU A 116 22.04 -2.76 -24.57
N SER A 117 21.84 -3.79 -25.40
CA SER A 117 20.53 -4.15 -25.93
C SER A 117 19.51 -4.56 -24.85
N MET A 118 19.97 -5.01 -23.67
CA MET A 118 19.10 -5.44 -22.57
C MET A 118 18.22 -4.31 -22.03
N TRP A 119 18.67 -3.05 -22.17
CA TRP A 119 17.94 -1.87 -21.70
C TRP A 119 16.59 -1.72 -22.41
N SER A 120 16.47 -2.23 -23.64
CA SER A 120 15.22 -2.22 -24.41
C SER A 120 14.09 -3.05 -23.77
N HIS A 121 14.43 -4.03 -22.92
CA HIS A 121 13.45 -4.86 -22.22
C HIS A 121 12.71 -4.11 -21.11
N LEU A 122 13.17 -2.93 -20.68
CA LEU A 122 12.52 -2.17 -19.61
C LEU A 122 11.22 -1.47 -20.03
N GLY A 123 10.80 -1.57 -21.30
CA GLY A 123 9.69 -0.81 -21.87
C GLY A 123 8.31 -1.11 -21.26
N SER A 124 8.05 -2.33 -20.79
CA SER A 124 6.75 -2.72 -20.20
C SER A 124 6.85 -2.97 -18.70
N ALA A 125 5.76 -2.66 -17.97
CA ALA A 125 5.70 -2.90 -16.52
C ALA A 125 5.86 -4.39 -16.15
N GLU A 126 5.28 -5.29 -16.96
CA GLU A 126 5.43 -6.73 -16.80
C GLU A 126 6.89 -7.18 -16.93
N SER A 127 7.61 -6.68 -17.94
CA SER A 127 9.02 -7.03 -18.10
C SER A 127 9.87 -6.47 -16.97
N ARG A 128 9.61 -5.23 -16.52
CA ARG A 128 10.27 -4.66 -15.34
C ARG A 128 10.04 -5.51 -14.08
N GLU A 129 8.83 -6.02 -13.87
CA GLU A 129 8.54 -6.93 -12.75
C GLU A 129 9.35 -8.23 -12.85
N ASN A 130 9.35 -8.87 -14.01
CA ASN A 130 10.10 -10.11 -14.22
C ASN A 130 11.60 -9.92 -13.99
N ILE A 131 12.17 -8.83 -14.52
CA ILE A 131 13.58 -8.47 -14.34
C ILE A 131 13.88 -8.18 -12.86
N ALA A 132 13.02 -7.45 -12.16
CA ALA A 132 13.18 -7.21 -10.73
C ALA A 132 13.23 -8.52 -9.93
N GLN A 133 12.31 -9.46 -10.21
CA GLN A 133 12.30 -10.77 -9.58
C GLN A 133 13.56 -11.59 -9.91
N GLY A 134 14.02 -11.56 -11.15
CA GLY A 134 15.26 -12.21 -11.59
C GLY A 134 16.49 -11.71 -10.86
N LEU A 135 16.63 -10.38 -10.73
CA LEU A 135 17.73 -9.74 -10.01
C LEU A 135 17.69 -10.03 -8.50
N VAL A 136 16.51 -10.01 -7.88
CA VAL A 136 16.36 -10.36 -6.46
C VAL A 136 16.67 -11.84 -6.22
N LYS A 137 16.25 -12.72 -7.13
CA LYS A 137 16.61 -14.15 -7.08
C LYS A 137 18.12 -14.34 -7.17
N LEU A 138 18.80 -13.62 -8.06
CA LEU A 138 20.27 -13.64 -8.15
C LEU A 138 20.92 -13.22 -6.82
N LEU A 139 20.48 -12.10 -6.23
CA LEU A 139 21.03 -11.58 -4.96
C LEU A 139 20.80 -12.52 -3.76
N ASN A 140 19.79 -13.38 -3.84
CA ASN A 140 19.47 -14.41 -2.85
C ASN A 140 20.07 -15.80 -3.18
N THR A 141 20.76 -15.94 -4.32
CA THR A 141 21.41 -17.18 -4.71
C THR A 141 22.68 -17.39 -3.90
N GLY A 142 22.81 -18.57 -3.27
CA GLY A 142 24.03 -18.98 -2.58
C GLY A 142 25.03 -19.55 -3.58
N PHE A 143 26.21 -18.94 -3.65
CA PHE A 143 27.30 -19.34 -4.53
C PHE A 143 28.26 -20.28 -3.78
N PRO A 144 28.37 -21.56 -4.18
CA PRO A 144 29.31 -22.46 -3.55
C PRO A 144 30.75 -22.04 -3.88
N VAL A 145 31.59 -21.99 -2.86
CA VAL A 145 33.01 -21.70 -2.98
C VAL A 145 33.78 -23.01 -2.96
N TYR A 146 34.59 -23.24 -3.98
CA TYR A 146 35.38 -24.46 -4.11
C TYR A 146 36.88 -24.14 -4.00
N LYS A 147 37.60 -24.85 -3.12
CA LYS A 147 39.05 -24.68 -2.89
C LYS A 147 39.76 -26.04 -2.96
N LYS A 148 41.01 -26.05 -3.45
CA LYS A 148 41.94 -27.19 -3.33
C LYS A 148 42.79 -27.02 -2.07
N GLY A 149 43.31 -28.12 -1.54
CA GLY A 149 44.27 -28.10 -0.43
C GLY A 149 43.67 -27.70 0.91
N LEU A 150 42.34 -27.81 1.07
CA LEU A 150 41.67 -27.53 2.34
C LEU A 150 42.18 -28.46 3.44
N LYS A 151 41.99 -28.07 4.70
CA LYS A 151 42.06 -28.98 5.84
C LYS A 151 40.69 -29.65 6.05
N PRO A 152 40.62 -30.83 6.69
CA PRO A 152 39.36 -31.52 6.95
C PRO A 152 38.30 -30.65 7.64
N GLU A 153 38.72 -29.80 8.58
CA GLU A 153 37.87 -28.86 9.31
C GLU A 153 37.37 -27.66 8.49
N GLU A 154 37.97 -27.40 7.32
CA GLU A 154 37.60 -26.30 6.42
C GLU A 154 36.61 -26.76 5.32
N ILE A 155 36.25 -28.05 5.28
CA ILE A 155 35.25 -28.57 4.35
C ILE A 155 33.85 -28.26 4.87
N GLU A 156 33.06 -27.56 4.06
CA GLU A 156 31.64 -27.33 4.34
C GLU A 156 30.79 -28.51 3.82
N GLY A 157 30.19 -29.24 4.75
CA GLY A 157 29.25 -30.31 4.45
C GLY A 157 29.93 -31.65 4.17
N LYS A 158 29.36 -32.44 3.26
CA LYS A 158 29.91 -33.76 2.93
C LYS A 158 31.08 -33.62 1.97
N CYS A 159 31.99 -34.57 2.07
CA CYS A 159 33.07 -34.76 1.12
C CYS A 159 32.55 -34.82 -0.33
N MET A 160 33.05 -33.94 -1.19
CA MET A 160 32.64 -33.87 -2.60
C MET A 160 33.40 -34.91 -3.44
N GLN A 161 34.67 -35.14 -3.11
CA GLN A 161 35.51 -36.16 -3.72
C GLN A 161 36.32 -36.90 -2.65
N HIS A 162 36.25 -38.24 -2.66
CA HIS A 162 37.00 -39.08 -1.73
C HIS A 162 38.34 -39.52 -2.33
N SER A 163 39.30 -39.76 -1.44
CA SER A 163 40.57 -40.42 -1.73
C SER A 163 40.35 -41.87 -2.19
N TRP A 164 41.43 -42.50 -2.66
CA TRP A 164 41.42 -43.90 -3.11
C TRP A 164 40.96 -44.92 -2.05
N ASP A 165 41.02 -44.55 -0.76
CA ASP A 165 40.53 -45.36 0.36
C ASP A 165 38.99 -45.35 0.50
N GLY A 166 38.31 -44.47 -0.24
CA GLY A 166 36.86 -44.26 -0.19
C GLY A 166 36.33 -43.72 1.14
N LYS A 167 37.21 -43.31 2.06
CA LYS A 167 36.87 -42.92 3.44
C LYS A 167 37.29 -41.48 3.76
N SER A 168 38.46 -41.06 3.29
CA SER A 168 38.95 -39.71 3.50
C SER A 168 38.62 -38.82 2.30
N CYS A 169 38.56 -37.51 2.52
CA CYS A 169 38.46 -36.57 1.41
C CYS A 169 39.78 -36.45 0.66
N ASP A 170 39.68 -36.34 -0.66
CA ASP A 170 40.83 -36.01 -1.49
C ASP A 170 41.07 -34.50 -1.41
N MET A 171 41.97 -34.09 -0.51
CA MET A 171 42.31 -32.68 -0.30
C MET A 171 43.10 -32.08 -1.47
N GLY A 172 43.61 -32.88 -2.41
CA GLY A 172 44.24 -32.38 -3.64
C GLY A 172 43.22 -31.88 -4.68
N THR A 173 41.94 -32.20 -4.49
CA THR A 173 40.84 -31.82 -5.38
C THR A 173 40.00 -30.69 -4.80
N TYR A 174 39.17 -30.08 -5.63
CA TYR A 174 38.24 -29.06 -5.19
C TYR A 174 37.23 -29.65 -4.21
N GLN A 175 37.18 -29.12 -3.00
CA GLN A 175 36.13 -29.39 -2.02
C GLN A 175 35.36 -28.10 -1.75
N LYS A 176 34.13 -28.21 -1.24
CA LYS A 176 33.32 -27.05 -0.88
C LYS A 176 33.89 -26.43 0.41
N ALA A 177 34.28 -25.16 0.34
CA ALA A 177 34.82 -24.40 1.48
C ALA A 177 33.75 -23.55 2.19
N GLY A 178 32.66 -23.24 1.50
CA GLY A 178 31.64 -22.33 2.01
C GLY A 178 30.61 -21.98 0.95
N THR A 179 29.69 -21.10 1.35
CA THR A 179 28.70 -20.49 0.47
C THR A 179 28.70 -18.98 0.70
N ILE A 180 28.76 -18.20 -0.37
CA ILE A 180 28.75 -16.73 -0.33
C ILE A 180 27.57 -16.18 -1.10
N TYR A 181 27.29 -14.89 -0.95
CA TYR A 181 26.20 -14.19 -1.62
C TYR A 181 26.73 -12.89 -2.22
N LEU A 182 26.15 -12.48 -3.34
CA LEU A 182 26.43 -11.17 -3.95
C LEU A 182 25.93 -10.05 -3.03
N ASP A 183 26.67 -8.95 -2.95
CA ASP A 183 26.36 -7.81 -2.09
C ASP A 183 25.48 -6.77 -2.78
N GLY A 184 25.34 -6.80 -4.11
CA GLY A 184 24.53 -5.83 -4.82
C GLY A 184 24.61 -5.92 -6.34
N ILE A 185 24.04 -4.91 -6.99
CA ILE A 185 24.06 -4.73 -8.44
C ILE A 185 24.45 -3.29 -8.78
N ASP A 186 25.16 -3.14 -9.89
CA ASP A 186 25.43 -1.87 -10.53
C ASP A 186 24.66 -1.82 -11.86
N PHE A 187 23.95 -0.73 -12.10
CA PHE A 187 23.35 -0.45 -13.40
C PHE A 187 24.36 0.34 -14.22
N ASP A 188 25.07 -0.34 -15.11
CA ASP A 188 26.05 0.29 -15.99
C ASP A 188 25.35 0.85 -17.24
N TYR A 189 24.65 1.95 -17.00
CA TYR A 189 23.62 2.48 -17.87
C TYR A 189 24.19 3.36 -18.97
N GLU A 190 24.65 2.65 -20.01
CA GLU A 190 25.22 3.19 -21.23
C GLU A 190 24.45 2.73 -22.46
N LYS A 191 24.21 3.65 -23.39
CA LYS A 191 23.58 3.46 -24.69
C LYS A 191 24.24 4.34 -25.72
N GLN A 192 24.36 3.83 -26.95
CA GLN A 192 24.86 4.65 -28.07
C GLN A 192 23.88 5.77 -28.43
N ALA A 193 22.58 5.52 -28.29
CA ALA A 193 21.55 6.53 -28.50
C ALA A 193 21.32 7.36 -27.24
N ARG A 194 21.03 8.65 -27.42
CA ARG A 194 20.63 9.57 -26.35
C ARG A 194 19.47 8.97 -25.54
N LEU A 195 19.58 8.97 -24.22
CA LEU A 195 18.53 8.50 -23.31
C LEU A 195 17.30 9.42 -23.37
N THR A 196 16.13 8.80 -23.39
CA THR A 196 14.85 9.50 -23.26
C THR A 196 14.42 9.61 -21.80
N PRO A 197 13.58 10.61 -21.45
CA PRO A 197 13.00 10.70 -20.11
C PRO A 197 12.27 9.44 -19.66
N GLN A 198 11.56 8.77 -20.58
CA GLN A 198 10.83 7.54 -20.28
C GLN A 198 11.76 6.38 -19.94
N GLU A 199 12.92 6.28 -20.59
CA GLU A 199 13.88 5.21 -20.28
C GLU A 199 14.52 5.42 -18.90
N ASN A 200 14.81 6.67 -18.52
CA ASN A 200 15.21 7.00 -17.14
C ASN A 200 14.14 6.60 -16.12
N ASP A 201 12.88 6.94 -16.39
CA ASP A 201 11.77 6.59 -15.51
C ASP A 201 11.60 5.05 -15.41
N ASN A 202 11.77 4.32 -16.52
CA ASN A 202 11.71 2.85 -16.53
C ASN A 202 12.81 2.21 -15.67
N LEU A 203 14.06 2.71 -15.74
CA LEU A 203 15.15 2.21 -14.90
C LEU A 203 14.92 2.55 -13.41
N LEU A 204 14.42 3.76 -13.12
CA LEU A 204 14.09 4.16 -11.76
C LEU A 204 12.98 3.28 -11.17
N GLU A 205 11.95 2.97 -11.94
CA GLU A 205 10.87 2.06 -11.54
C GLU A 205 11.40 0.65 -11.24
N LEU A 206 12.28 0.12 -12.08
CA LEU A 206 12.95 -1.16 -11.82
C LEU A 206 13.75 -1.12 -10.50
N ALA A 207 14.57 -0.09 -10.31
CA ALA A 207 15.41 0.04 -9.11
C ALA A 207 14.57 0.17 -7.83
N LYS A 208 13.47 0.94 -7.87
CA LYS A 208 12.50 1.01 -6.76
C LYS A 208 11.87 -0.34 -6.50
N ARG A 209 11.44 -1.05 -7.55
CA ARG A 209 10.82 -2.36 -7.41
C ARG A 209 11.76 -3.39 -6.78
N ILE A 210 13.05 -3.36 -7.13
CA ILE A 210 14.06 -4.20 -6.48
C ILE A 210 14.18 -3.87 -4.99
N ARG A 211 14.21 -2.59 -4.61
CA ARG A 211 14.22 -2.19 -3.18
C ARG A 211 12.99 -2.71 -2.43
N GLU A 212 11.80 -2.63 -3.03
CA GLU A 212 10.58 -3.16 -2.44
C GLU A 212 10.65 -4.67 -2.20
N LEU A 213 11.07 -5.44 -3.21
CA LEU A 213 11.19 -6.90 -3.14
C LEU A 213 12.26 -7.37 -2.15
N LEU A 214 13.36 -6.61 -2.03
CA LEU A 214 14.43 -6.88 -1.07
C LEU A 214 14.02 -6.55 0.37
N GLY A 215 13.16 -5.55 0.54
CA GLY A 215 12.75 -5.03 1.84
C GLY A 215 13.80 -4.13 2.51
N PRO A 216 13.40 -3.37 3.55
CA PRO A 216 14.22 -2.30 4.14
C PRO A 216 15.51 -2.77 4.83
N ASN A 217 15.61 -4.05 5.19
CA ASN A 217 16.73 -4.63 5.94
C ASN A 217 17.68 -5.47 5.08
N SER A 218 17.50 -5.49 3.76
CA SER A 218 18.20 -6.39 2.84
C SER A 218 19.72 -6.26 2.86
N LYS A 219 20.23 -5.08 3.18
CA LYS A 219 21.63 -4.70 3.10
C LYS A 219 22.28 -4.88 1.70
N LYS A 220 21.51 -5.07 0.62
CA LYS A 220 22.06 -5.15 -0.72
C LYS A 220 22.27 -3.75 -1.31
N LEU A 221 23.34 -3.60 -2.09
CA LEU A 221 23.73 -2.36 -2.73
C LEU A 221 23.10 -2.23 -4.12
N LEU A 222 22.65 -1.01 -4.46
CA LEU A 222 22.27 -0.62 -5.82
C LEU A 222 23.09 0.62 -6.18
N SER A 223 23.90 0.54 -7.23
CA SER A 223 24.62 1.69 -7.78
C SER A 223 24.24 1.97 -9.23
N LEU A 224 24.55 3.18 -9.68
CA LEU A 224 24.34 3.61 -11.06
C LEU A 224 25.68 4.10 -11.64
N THR A 225 26.19 3.39 -12.64
CA THR A 225 27.30 3.86 -13.48
C THR A 225 26.72 4.48 -14.75
N THR A 226 27.18 5.68 -15.12
CA THR A 226 26.67 6.36 -16.32
C THR A 226 27.63 7.44 -16.85
N TYR A 227 27.28 8.05 -17.98
CA TYR A 227 28.18 8.80 -18.86
C TYR A 227 28.97 9.92 -18.17
N HIS A 228 30.18 10.18 -18.67
CA HIS A 228 31.01 11.33 -18.27
C HIS A 228 30.26 12.68 -18.27
N VAL A 229 29.34 12.88 -19.21
CA VAL A 229 28.54 14.12 -19.45
C VAL A 229 27.07 13.98 -19.03
N GLY A 230 26.69 12.87 -18.39
CA GLY A 230 25.30 12.54 -18.09
C GLY A 230 24.58 13.56 -17.21
N ALA A 231 25.32 14.28 -16.35
CA ALA A 231 24.83 15.33 -15.47
C ALA A 231 25.10 16.77 -15.95
N ASP A 232 25.77 16.95 -17.09
CA ASP A 232 26.01 18.30 -17.62
C ASP A 232 24.69 19.00 -17.97
N PRO A 233 24.63 20.34 -17.98
CA PRO A 233 23.45 21.04 -18.50
C PRO A 233 23.14 20.60 -19.94
N GLU A 234 21.87 20.34 -20.27
CA GLU A 234 21.49 19.99 -21.66
C GLU A 234 21.87 21.10 -22.67
N THR A 235 22.02 22.34 -22.21
CA THR A 235 22.51 23.46 -23.02
C THR A 235 23.93 23.23 -23.56
N CYS A 236 24.73 22.35 -22.95
CA CYS A 236 26.06 21.96 -23.42
C CYS A 236 26.05 21.22 -24.77
N LEU A 237 24.87 20.78 -25.24
CA LEU A 237 24.69 20.30 -26.63
C LEU A 237 25.05 21.36 -27.67
N LYS A 238 24.92 22.65 -27.31
CA LYS A 238 25.32 23.75 -28.19
C LYS A 238 26.81 23.99 -28.00
N ALA A 239 27.61 23.79 -29.05
CA ALA A 239 29.05 23.99 -29.01
C ALA A 239 29.49 25.40 -28.57
N SER A 240 28.62 26.41 -28.71
CA SER A 240 28.84 27.77 -28.22
C SER A 240 28.73 27.91 -26.70
N VAL A 241 28.21 26.90 -25.99
CA VAL A 241 28.08 26.86 -24.53
C VAL A 241 29.24 26.04 -23.97
N THR A 242 30.04 26.68 -23.11
CA THR A 242 31.18 26.05 -22.43
C THR A 242 31.09 26.19 -20.91
N GLU A 243 30.29 27.14 -20.43
CA GLU A 243 30.07 27.36 -19.01
C GLU A 243 29.30 26.18 -18.39
N GLY A 244 29.87 25.58 -17.34
CA GLY A 244 29.28 24.43 -16.67
C GLY A 244 29.35 23.10 -17.44
N CYS A 245 30.01 23.07 -18.60
CA CYS A 245 30.19 21.86 -19.40
C CYS A 245 31.51 21.17 -19.08
N SER A 246 31.47 19.87 -18.82
CA SER A 246 32.64 19.04 -18.53
C SER A 246 33.41 18.66 -19.80
N PHE A 247 32.71 18.54 -20.93
CA PHE A 247 33.26 18.28 -22.25
C PHE A 247 33.15 19.54 -23.09
N VAL A 248 34.27 20.10 -23.57
CA VAL A 248 34.32 21.45 -24.19
C VAL A 248 34.85 21.48 -25.63
N GLU A 249 35.29 20.34 -26.15
CA GLU A 249 35.88 20.21 -27.47
C GLU A 249 34.86 20.41 -28.61
N ASP A 250 35.33 20.85 -29.79
CA ASP A 250 34.46 21.15 -30.94
C ASP A 250 33.65 19.93 -31.42
N LYS A 251 34.22 18.73 -31.32
CA LYS A 251 33.54 17.45 -31.57
C LYS A 251 32.77 17.01 -30.31
N ARG A 252 31.74 17.77 -29.94
CA ARG A 252 30.93 17.53 -28.73
C ARG A 252 30.31 16.14 -28.72
N SER A 253 30.18 15.58 -27.52
CA SER A 253 29.36 14.39 -27.28
C SER A 253 27.90 14.67 -27.68
N SER A 254 27.23 13.67 -28.26
CA SER A 254 25.77 13.70 -28.49
C SER A 254 24.96 13.61 -27.19
N HIS A 255 25.64 13.30 -26.08
CA HIS A 255 25.06 13.12 -24.75
C HIS A 255 25.38 14.32 -23.88
N HIS A 256 24.38 14.94 -23.27
CA HIS A 256 24.54 15.93 -22.20
C HIS A 256 23.23 15.99 -21.40
N GLY A 257 23.33 15.88 -20.08
CA GLY A 257 22.22 16.14 -19.13
C GLY A 257 21.06 15.16 -19.15
N GLU A 258 21.10 14.18 -20.03
CA GLU A 258 20.01 13.23 -20.21
C GLU A 258 19.75 12.36 -19.00
N VAL A 259 20.72 12.19 -18.09
CA VAL A 259 20.61 11.37 -16.88
C VAL A 259 20.15 12.21 -15.68
N LEU A 260 20.14 13.55 -15.77
CA LEU A 260 19.75 14.44 -14.67
C LEU A 260 18.43 14.05 -14.00
N PRO A 261 17.34 13.71 -14.74
CA PRO A 261 16.09 13.29 -14.11
C PRO A 261 16.25 12.03 -13.26
N LEU A 262 17.04 11.06 -13.73
CA LEU A 262 17.32 9.81 -13.00
C LEU A 262 18.14 10.07 -11.73
N LEU A 263 19.16 10.94 -11.82
CA LEU A 263 19.98 11.31 -10.66
C LEU A 263 19.14 12.00 -9.57
N VAL A 264 18.35 13.00 -9.95
CA VAL A 264 17.54 13.78 -9.01
C VAL A 264 16.44 12.93 -8.37
N LYS A 265 15.72 12.12 -9.16
CA LYS A 265 14.63 11.28 -8.65
C LYS A 265 15.14 9.99 -7.98
N GLY A 266 16.35 9.54 -8.30
CA GLY A 266 16.94 8.28 -7.85
C GLY A 266 17.95 8.39 -6.69
N LYS A 267 18.27 9.61 -6.23
CA LYS A 267 19.25 9.87 -5.15
C LYS A 267 19.05 9.08 -3.83
N ASP A 268 17.81 8.70 -3.53
CA ASP A 268 17.44 7.91 -2.34
C ASP A 268 17.24 6.41 -2.66
N VAL A 269 17.28 6.04 -3.94
CA VAL A 269 17.14 4.66 -4.42
C VAL A 269 18.51 4.00 -4.58
N PHE A 270 19.47 4.73 -5.15
CA PHE A 270 20.85 4.28 -5.34
C PHE A 270 21.73 4.67 -4.14
N ASP A 271 22.63 3.77 -3.76
CA ASP A 271 23.59 3.98 -2.67
C ASP A 271 24.72 4.91 -3.10
N PHE A 272 25.18 4.79 -4.34
CA PHE A 272 26.22 5.64 -4.92
C PHE A 272 26.15 5.64 -6.46
N PHE A 273 26.86 6.61 -7.05
CA PHE A 273 26.85 6.96 -8.46
C PHE A 273 28.28 6.99 -9.00
N ASN A 274 28.56 6.15 -9.99
CA ASN A 274 29.87 6.04 -10.60
C ASN A 274 29.90 6.89 -11.88
N VAL A 275 30.78 7.90 -11.92
CA VAL A 275 30.92 8.77 -13.10
C VAL A 275 32.07 8.26 -13.96
N MET A 276 31.78 7.78 -15.16
CA MET A 276 32.81 7.27 -16.08
C MET A 276 33.65 8.41 -16.66
N THR A 277 34.54 8.99 -15.88
CA THR A 277 35.39 10.13 -16.28
C THR A 277 36.58 9.73 -17.17
N TYR A 278 36.34 8.80 -18.08
CA TYR A 278 37.26 8.32 -19.11
C TYR A 278 36.50 8.21 -20.44
N ASP A 279 37.20 7.86 -21.52
CA ASP A 279 36.65 7.86 -22.89
C ASP A 279 36.10 9.24 -23.32
N ALA A 280 36.68 10.31 -22.80
CA ALA A 280 36.24 11.68 -23.02
C ALA A 280 37.36 12.61 -23.54
N GLY A 281 38.58 12.11 -23.73
CA GLY A 281 39.73 12.91 -24.16
C GLY A 281 40.53 13.57 -23.03
N ARG A 282 41.67 14.16 -23.38
CA ARG A 282 42.64 14.72 -22.43
C ARG A 282 42.21 16.05 -21.82
N ASN A 283 41.35 16.81 -22.50
CA ASN A 283 40.87 18.11 -22.03
C ASN A 283 39.54 18.01 -21.29
N PHE A 284 39.04 16.78 -21.07
CA PHE A 284 37.83 16.53 -20.31
C PHE A 284 37.98 17.01 -18.85
N LYS A 285 37.04 17.83 -18.41
CA LYS A 285 37.01 18.43 -17.09
C LYS A 285 36.25 17.54 -16.11
N TYR A 286 36.93 16.49 -15.64
CA TYR A 286 36.34 15.54 -14.69
C TYR A 286 35.86 16.21 -13.39
N ASP A 287 36.51 17.30 -12.98
CA ASP A 287 36.13 18.11 -11.82
C ASP A 287 34.76 18.77 -12.00
N VAL A 288 34.49 19.31 -13.19
CA VAL A 288 33.19 19.88 -13.56
C VAL A 288 32.12 18.79 -13.65
N ALA A 289 32.43 17.63 -14.25
CA ALA A 289 31.51 16.51 -14.32
C ALA A 289 31.09 16.05 -12.92
N LEU A 290 32.06 15.80 -12.03
CA LEU A 290 31.78 15.38 -10.67
C LEU A 290 30.98 16.44 -9.88
N ALA A 291 31.27 17.73 -10.08
CA ALA A 291 30.49 18.81 -9.48
C ALA A 291 29.04 18.83 -9.96
N ASN A 292 28.80 18.58 -11.24
CA ASN A 292 27.46 18.48 -11.83
C ASN A 292 26.68 17.28 -11.27
N TYR A 293 27.32 16.11 -11.18
CA TYR A 293 26.73 14.92 -10.54
C TYR A 293 26.39 15.17 -9.08
N ALA A 294 27.34 15.72 -8.31
CA ALA A 294 27.11 16.03 -6.90
C ALA A 294 25.98 17.02 -6.69
N LYS A 295 25.86 18.03 -7.57
CA LYS A 295 24.74 18.98 -7.54
C LYS A 295 23.40 18.29 -7.80
N ALA A 296 23.35 17.36 -8.75
CA ALA A 296 22.13 16.62 -9.09
C ALA A 296 21.70 15.65 -7.98
N VAL A 297 22.67 14.93 -7.40
CA VAL A 297 22.45 13.96 -6.31
C VAL A 297 22.17 14.68 -4.97
N GLY A 298 22.77 15.85 -4.75
CA GLY A 298 22.71 16.59 -3.50
C GLY A 298 23.67 16.11 -2.40
N ASP A 299 24.55 15.15 -2.72
CA ASP A 299 25.52 14.54 -1.80
C ASP A 299 26.79 14.12 -2.57
N LYS A 300 27.91 14.80 -2.31
CA LYS A 300 29.22 14.49 -2.93
C LYS A 300 29.76 13.13 -2.50
N SER A 301 29.45 12.68 -1.28
CA SER A 301 29.96 11.42 -0.74
C SER A 301 29.38 10.19 -1.45
N LYS A 302 28.33 10.38 -2.26
CA LYS A 302 27.75 9.33 -3.12
C LYS A 302 28.32 9.31 -4.54
N VAL A 303 29.17 10.25 -4.92
CA VAL A 303 29.65 10.39 -6.31
C VAL A 303 31.11 9.91 -6.41
N LEU A 304 31.38 8.94 -7.27
CA LEU A 304 32.68 8.30 -7.43
C LEU A 304 33.34 8.69 -8.75
N LEU A 305 34.63 8.99 -8.70
CA LEU A 305 35.46 9.31 -9.86
C LEU A 305 35.88 8.05 -10.63
N GLY A 306 35.64 7.99 -11.93
CA GLY A 306 36.08 6.88 -12.79
C GLY A 306 37.48 7.07 -13.36
N ASN A 307 38.38 6.12 -13.08
CA ASN A 307 39.69 6.01 -13.71
C ASN A 307 39.70 4.81 -14.68
N THR A 308 40.60 4.86 -15.66
CA THR A 308 40.89 3.71 -16.51
C THR A 308 42.39 3.51 -16.60
N ILE A 309 42.82 2.26 -16.50
CA ILE A 309 44.21 1.84 -16.76
C ILE A 309 44.39 1.38 -18.21
N ASN A 310 43.32 1.46 -19.00
CA ASN A 310 43.26 1.02 -20.37
C ASN A 310 43.38 2.18 -21.36
N SER A 311 43.66 1.80 -22.61
CA SER A 311 43.51 2.70 -23.73
C SER A 311 42.05 3.11 -23.82
N GLN A 312 41.83 4.41 -23.92
CA GLN A 312 40.53 5.06 -23.97
C GLN A 312 40.45 5.95 -25.21
N TRP A 313 39.23 6.28 -25.62
CA TRP A 313 38.96 7.19 -26.72
C TRP A 313 39.04 8.66 -26.28
N GLY A 314 39.32 9.53 -27.24
CA GLY A 314 39.22 10.98 -27.09
C GLY A 314 39.10 11.67 -28.45
N PRO A 315 38.73 12.97 -28.48
CA PRO A 315 38.57 13.73 -29.73
C PRO A 315 39.81 13.75 -30.64
N GLU A 316 41.00 13.63 -30.04
CA GLU A 316 42.31 13.61 -30.69
C GLU A 316 42.81 12.18 -31.01
N GLY A 317 42.03 11.15 -30.70
CA GLY A 317 42.38 9.75 -30.89
C GLY A 317 42.54 8.98 -29.58
N ARG A 318 42.95 7.72 -29.70
CA ARG A 318 43.13 6.83 -28.55
C ARG A 318 44.38 7.21 -27.77
N PHE A 319 44.28 7.16 -26.44
CA PHE A 319 45.40 7.35 -25.54
C PHE A 319 45.26 6.45 -24.31
N THR A 320 46.33 6.28 -23.54
CA THR A 320 46.28 5.66 -22.22
C THR A 320 46.62 6.73 -21.20
N GLU A 321 45.88 6.78 -20.11
CA GLU A 321 46.16 7.70 -19.02
C GLU A 321 47.43 7.29 -18.26
N SER A 322 48.22 8.27 -17.85
CA SER A 322 49.45 8.01 -17.09
C SER A 322 49.15 7.52 -15.68
N ARG A 323 50.08 6.71 -15.14
CA ARG A 323 50.02 6.20 -13.76
C ARG A 323 49.96 7.33 -12.75
N GLU A 324 50.79 8.34 -12.98
CA GLU A 324 50.89 9.53 -12.16
C GLU A 324 49.58 10.32 -12.15
N ASN A 325 48.93 10.51 -13.31
CA ASN A 325 47.67 11.26 -13.37
C ASN A 325 46.52 10.49 -12.70
N ASN A 326 46.41 9.18 -12.91
CA ASN A 326 45.38 8.37 -12.24
C ASN A 326 45.56 8.40 -10.71
N ILE A 327 46.80 8.30 -10.20
CA ILE A 327 47.10 8.47 -8.77
C ILE A 327 46.71 9.88 -8.28
N ALA A 328 47.05 10.92 -9.03
CA ALA A 328 46.68 12.30 -8.70
C ALA A 328 45.17 12.52 -8.68
N ARG A 329 44.42 11.92 -9.59
CA ARG A 329 42.95 11.97 -9.65
C ARG A 329 42.29 11.26 -8.47
N ALA A 330 42.81 10.10 -8.07
CA ALA A 330 42.37 9.37 -6.89
C ALA A 330 42.61 10.18 -5.58
N ALA A 331 43.76 10.85 -5.46
CA ALA A 331 44.04 11.79 -4.38
C ALA A 331 43.11 13.02 -4.43
N TRP A 332 42.89 13.58 -5.61
CA TRP A 332 42.04 14.76 -5.80
C TRP A 332 40.61 14.52 -5.34
N GLN A 333 39.99 13.38 -5.69
CA GLN A 333 38.60 13.14 -5.29
C GLN A 333 38.46 13.06 -3.76
N ALA A 334 39.42 12.43 -3.08
CA ALA A 334 39.42 12.31 -1.63
C ALA A 334 39.57 13.68 -0.96
N LYS A 335 40.52 14.49 -1.43
CA LYS A 335 40.71 15.87 -0.98
C LYS A 335 39.47 16.76 -1.17
N ASN A 336 38.59 16.41 -2.11
CA ASN A 336 37.38 17.16 -2.40
C ASN A 336 36.10 16.51 -1.83
N ASN A 337 36.26 15.56 -0.90
CA ASN A 337 35.18 14.90 -0.17
C ASN A 337 34.16 14.18 -1.07
N TYR A 338 34.63 13.59 -2.16
CA TYR A 338 33.85 12.68 -2.99
C TYR A 338 33.81 11.27 -2.40
N GLY A 339 32.91 10.44 -2.93
CA GLY A 339 32.63 9.10 -2.40
C GLY A 339 33.73 8.06 -2.62
N GLY A 340 34.77 8.38 -3.40
CA GLY A 340 35.81 7.45 -3.78
C GLY A 340 36.11 7.47 -5.27
N PHE A 341 36.77 6.41 -5.73
CA PHE A 341 37.05 6.20 -7.15
C PHE A 341 36.79 4.74 -7.54
N PHE A 342 36.57 4.52 -8.83
CA PHE A 342 36.52 3.20 -9.42
C PHE A 342 37.47 3.08 -10.62
N VAL A 343 37.85 1.86 -10.96
CA VAL A 343 38.82 1.58 -12.03
C VAL A 343 38.24 0.62 -13.06
N TRP A 344 38.33 1.02 -14.33
CA TRP A 344 38.25 0.13 -15.48
C TRP A 344 39.68 -0.26 -15.93
N THR A 345 40.18 -1.47 -15.69
CA THR A 345 39.55 -2.60 -14.98
C THR A 345 40.63 -3.54 -14.42
N LEU A 346 40.28 -4.38 -13.44
CA LEU A 346 41.05 -5.57 -13.10
C LEU A 346 40.67 -6.73 -14.03
N GLY A 347 41.66 -7.58 -14.30
CA GLY A 347 41.53 -8.79 -15.11
C GLY A 347 41.94 -8.56 -16.56
N ALA A 348 41.50 -7.48 -17.20
CA ALA A 348 41.79 -7.20 -18.60
C ALA A 348 42.51 -5.85 -18.76
N THR A 349 43.63 -5.84 -19.50
CA THR A 349 44.27 -4.57 -19.87
C THR A 349 44.78 -4.50 -21.31
N THR A 350 44.77 -3.28 -21.87
CA THR A 350 45.44 -2.97 -23.14
C THR A 350 46.95 -2.77 -22.98
N GLY A 351 47.43 -2.52 -21.76
CA GLY A 351 48.85 -2.33 -21.44
C GLY A 351 49.62 -3.63 -21.20
N GLN A 352 48.95 -4.79 -21.30
CA GLN A 352 49.50 -6.12 -20.99
C GLN A 352 50.08 -6.25 -19.57
N LEU A 353 49.62 -5.41 -18.62
CA LEU A 353 50.00 -5.50 -17.22
C LEU A 353 49.55 -6.85 -16.64
N SER A 354 50.42 -7.49 -15.85
CA SER A 354 50.03 -8.67 -15.08
C SER A 354 48.94 -8.31 -14.07
N LEU A 355 48.16 -9.29 -13.60
CA LEU A 355 47.14 -9.01 -12.58
C LEU A 355 47.74 -8.40 -11.31
N GLY A 356 48.94 -8.85 -10.90
CA GLY A 356 49.66 -8.27 -9.76
C GLY A 356 50.05 -6.81 -9.98
N ASP A 357 50.51 -6.44 -11.18
CA ASP A 357 50.84 -5.05 -11.51
C ASP A 357 49.59 -4.16 -11.53
N GLN A 358 48.46 -4.69 -12.02
CA GLN A 358 47.17 -3.99 -11.98
C GLN A 358 46.74 -3.75 -10.53
N VAL A 359 46.82 -4.78 -9.67
CA VAL A 359 46.51 -4.68 -8.24
C VAL A 359 47.41 -3.64 -7.58
N GLN A 360 48.72 -3.66 -7.84
CA GLN A 360 49.64 -2.68 -7.26
C GLN A 360 49.33 -1.26 -7.73
N TYR A 361 48.95 -1.06 -8.99
CA TYR A 361 48.51 0.24 -9.50
C TYR A 361 47.27 0.75 -8.74
N ILE A 362 46.25 -0.08 -8.57
CA ILE A 362 45.06 0.33 -7.81
C ILE A 362 45.39 0.58 -6.34
N ASN A 363 46.28 -0.20 -5.75
CA ASN A 363 46.75 0.03 -4.38
C ASN A 363 47.47 1.37 -4.22
N ASP A 364 48.26 1.80 -5.21
CA ASP A 364 48.92 3.12 -5.19
C ASP A 364 47.88 4.26 -5.28
N MET A 365 46.83 4.09 -6.10
CA MET A 365 45.71 5.04 -6.16
C MET A 365 44.96 5.11 -4.81
N HIS A 366 44.69 3.95 -4.20
CA HIS A 366 44.05 3.85 -2.88
C HIS A 366 44.88 4.56 -1.81
N GLN A 367 46.19 4.31 -1.78
CA GLN A 367 47.08 4.96 -0.80
C GLN A 367 47.11 6.48 -0.98
N ALA A 368 47.20 6.97 -2.22
CA ALA A 368 47.19 8.41 -2.48
C ALA A 368 45.86 9.08 -2.11
N ALA A 369 44.72 8.40 -2.32
CA ALA A 369 43.41 8.85 -1.84
C ALA A 369 43.38 8.94 -0.31
N LYS A 370 43.89 7.91 0.38
CA LYS A 370 44.00 7.90 1.84
C LYS A 370 44.88 9.02 2.39
N ASP A 371 46.06 9.23 1.79
CA ASP A 371 47.02 10.25 2.21
C ASP A 371 46.48 11.67 2.00
N ALA A 372 45.73 11.89 0.92
CA ALA A 372 45.13 13.18 0.63
C ALA A 372 44.03 13.57 1.63
N LYS A 373 43.27 12.59 2.14
CA LYS A 373 42.23 12.81 3.15
C LYS A 373 42.82 13.21 4.51
N ALA A 374 43.98 12.67 4.88
CA ALA A 374 44.65 12.95 6.16
C ALA A 374 45.23 14.39 6.30
N THR A 375 45.00 15.29 5.32
CA THR A 375 45.53 16.67 5.33
C THR A 375 44.52 17.77 5.68
N GLU A 376 43.24 17.45 5.84
CA GLU A 376 42.29 18.34 6.54
C GLU A 376 42.29 17.97 8.04
N GLY A 377 42.29 18.97 8.93
CA GLY A 377 42.21 18.71 10.37
C GLY A 377 40.90 17.99 10.73
N ASN A 378 40.83 17.42 11.94
CA ASN A 378 39.67 16.65 12.40
C ASN A 378 38.34 17.34 12.07
N GLN A 379 37.41 16.63 11.42
CA GLN A 379 36.12 17.16 11.01
C GLN A 379 35.03 16.73 11.98
N LYS A 380 33.97 17.53 12.11
CA LYS A 380 32.85 17.12 12.97
C LYS A 380 32.22 15.82 12.45
N PRO A 381 31.87 14.87 13.34
CA PRO A 381 31.11 13.70 12.94
C PRO A 381 29.68 14.07 12.52
N THR A 382 29.00 13.16 11.82
CA THR A 382 27.61 13.35 11.38
C THR A 382 26.68 12.37 12.11
N ALA A 383 25.73 12.89 12.89
CA ALA A 383 24.67 12.09 13.52
C ALA A 383 23.62 11.66 12.50
N THR A 384 23.34 10.35 12.40
CA THR A 384 22.30 9.79 11.53
C THR A 384 21.43 8.82 12.33
N VAL A 385 20.12 9.03 12.31
CA VAL A 385 19.16 8.25 13.12
C VAL A 385 18.12 7.53 12.27
N VAL A 386 17.87 6.26 12.61
CA VAL A 386 16.72 5.47 12.15
C VAL A 386 15.74 5.30 13.31
N TYR A 387 14.47 5.60 13.07
CA TYR A 387 13.42 5.57 14.09
C TYR A 387 12.03 5.36 13.44
N PRO A 388 11.04 4.83 14.17
CA PRO A 388 9.67 4.79 13.70
C PRO A 388 9.07 6.21 13.72
N GLN A 389 8.61 6.72 12.58
CA GLN A 389 7.95 8.02 12.51
C GLN A 389 6.61 8.05 13.25
N GLU A 390 5.96 6.89 13.34
CA GLU A 390 4.65 6.71 13.95
C GLU A 390 4.56 5.37 14.70
N VAL A 391 3.86 5.38 15.83
CA VAL A 391 3.61 4.23 16.71
C VAL A 391 2.16 4.30 17.18
N ILE A 392 1.43 3.19 17.21
CA ILE A 392 0.04 3.13 17.66
C ILE A 392 -0.03 2.30 18.95
N GLY A 393 -0.76 2.79 19.96
CA GLY A 393 -0.98 2.04 21.20
C GLY A 393 0.31 1.82 22.02
N ALA A 394 0.36 0.74 22.79
CA ALA A 394 1.55 0.39 23.56
C ALA A 394 2.60 -0.28 22.65
N ALA A 395 3.86 0.12 22.77
CA ALA A 395 4.94 -0.42 21.95
C ALA A 395 6.32 -0.26 22.61
N GLN A 396 7.26 -1.12 22.22
CA GLN A 396 8.68 -0.91 22.46
C GLN A 396 9.28 -0.19 21.25
N VAL A 397 9.95 0.94 21.48
CA VAL A 397 10.56 1.76 20.45
C VAL A 397 12.07 1.64 20.53
N THR A 398 12.71 1.47 19.37
CA THR A 398 14.17 1.50 19.21
C THR A 398 14.56 2.71 18.37
N LEU A 399 15.55 3.46 18.86
CA LEU A 399 16.24 4.54 18.18
C LEU A 399 17.62 4.02 17.80
N ASP A 400 17.97 4.06 16.52
CA ASP A 400 19.22 3.50 16.03
C ASP A 400 20.08 4.58 15.36
N GLY A 401 21.17 4.92 16.03
CA GLY A 401 22.16 5.91 15.62
C GLY A 401 23.41 5.29 15.02
N SER A 402 23.48 3.96 14.89
CA SER A 402 24.67 3.23 14.43
C SER A 402 25.15 3.58 13.02
N ARG A 403 24.36 4.36 12.27
CA ARG A 403 24.70 4.93 10.95
C ARG A 403 25.43 6.27 11.04
N SER A 404 25.64 6.79 12.23
CA SER A 404 26.44 7.99 12.43
C SER A 404 27.89 7.68 12.05
N ASN A 405 28.56 8.65 11.43
CA ASN A 405 29.89 8.44 10.89
C ASN A 405 30.80 9.63 11.17
N ASP A 406 32.05 9.32 11.48
CA ASP A 406 33.13 10.29 11.51
C ASP A 406 33.85 10.34 10.14
N PRO A 407 34.09 11.52 9.55
CA PRO A 407 34.78 11.60 8.27
C PRO A 407 36.16 10.95 8.30
N GLU A 408 36.90 11.01 9.40
CA GLU A 408 38.23 10.41 9.54
C GLU A 408 38.17 8.93 9.94
N GLY A 409 36.99 8.44 10.37
CA GLY A 409 36.73 7.06 10.77
C GLY A 409 37.02 6.80 12.25
N GLU A 410 37.08 7.86 13.06
CA GLU A 410 37.27 7.77 14.50
C GLU A 410 36.07 7.10 15.21
N THR A 411 36.32 6.56 16.40
CA THR A 411 35.29 5.86 17.16
C THR A 411 34.32 6.85 17.79
N LEU A 412 33.02 6.68 17.53
CA LEU A 412 31.98 7.56 18.03
C LEU A 412 31.45 7.18 19.41
N THR A 413 31.19 8.20 20.21
CA THR A 413 30.32 8.13 21.40
C THR A 413 28.96 8.76 21.09
N TYR A 414 27.91 8.31 21.79
CA TYR A 414 26.52 8.65 21.49
C TYR A 414 25.86 9.36 22.65
N LYS A 415 24.96 10.30 22.35
CA LYS A 415 24.15 10.97 23.36
C LYS A 415 22.73 11.16 22.85
N TRP A 416 21.81 10.34 23.36
CA TRP A 416 20.38 10.42 23.11
C TRP A 416 19.68 11.26 24.17
N GLU A 417 18.83 12.18 23.73
CA GLU A 417 18.03 13.03 24.62
C GLU A 417 16.60 13.14 24.13
N GLN A 418 15.63 13.09 25.05
CA GLN A 418 14.27 13.53 24.76
C GLN A 418 14.17 15.04 24.97
N VAL A 419 13.72 15.76 23.94
CA VAL A 419 13.68 17.22 23.91
C VAL A 419 12.28 17.76 24.22
N ALA A 420 11.22 17.02 23.86
CA ALA A 420 9.83 17.40 24.14
C ALA A 420 8.87 16.19 24.12
N GLY A 421 7.64 16.43 24.62
CA GLY A 421 6.57 15.43 24.66
C GLY A 421 6.48 14.70 26.01
N PRO A 422 5.58 13.70 26.12
CA PRO A 422 5.45 12.88 27.32
C PRO A 422 6.77 12.18 27.67
N ALA A 423 7.23 12.29 28.92
CA ALA A 423 8.53 11.79 29.33
C ALA A 423 8.65 10.26 29.18
N VAL A 424 9.74 9.78 28.57
CA VAL A 424 10.10 8.36 28.47
C VAL A 424 11.47 8.11 29.07
N THR A 425 11.70 6.90 29.56
CA THR A 425 13.02 6.46 30.03
C THR A 425 13.78 5.81 28.87
N LEU A 426 14.84 6.47 28.41
CA LEU A 426 15.76 5.93 27.40
C LEU A 426 16.75 4.95 28.04
N MET A 427 16.69 3.68 27.64
CA MET A 427 17.67 2.65 27.96
C MET A 427 18.75 2.65 26.87
N GLY A 428 20.03 2.68 27.25
CA GLY A 428 21.15 2.77 26.29
C GLY A 428 21.31 4.15 25.67
N ALA A 429 21.01 5.23 26.42
CA ALA A 429 21.09 6.60 25.91
C ALA A 429 22.51 7.06 25.53
N ASP A 430 23.54 6.28 25.88
CA ASP A 430 24.94 6.49 25.51
C ASP A 430 25.47 5.45 24.50
N GLN A 431 24.59 4.58 23.98
CA GLN A 431 24.92 3.51 23.05
C GLN A 431 24.51 3.86 21.61
N PRO A 432 25.04 3.14 20.59
CA PRO A 432 24.57 3.29 19.21
C PRO A 432 23.07 3.06 19.04
N GLN A 433 22.45 2.27 19.93
CA GLN A 433 21.01 2.04 19.97
C GLN A 433 20.45 2.36 21.35
N ALA A 434 19.40 3.19 21.38
CA ALA A 434 18.61 3.46 22.57
C ALA A 434 17.19 2.89 22.43
N THR A 435 16.58 2.46 23.53
CA THR A 435 15.21 1.93 23.53
C THR A 435 14.36 2.56 24.62
N PHE A 436 13.04 2.60 24.43
CA PHE A 436 12.09 2.99 25.45
C PHE A 436 10.73 2.31 25.21
N SER A 437 9.88 2.31 26.23
CA SER A 437 8.53 1.76 26.13
C SER A 437 7.49 2.86 26.14
N LEU A 438 6.46 2.70 25.31
CA LEU A 438 5.25 3.50 25.30
C LEU A 438 4.09 2.67 25.84
N ASN A 439 3.29 3.27 26.72
CA ASN A 439 1.99 2.74 27.11
C ASN A 439 0.92 3.16 26.08
N THR A 440 -0.30 2.67 26.22
CA THR A 440 -1.42 3.18 25.42
C THR A 440 -1.66 4.66 25.71
N THR A 441 -2.19 5.38 24.71
CA THR A 441 -2.56 6.79 24.82
C THR A 441 -3.99 6.97 24.30
N ASP A 442 -4.76 7.85 24.92
CA ASP A 442 -6.14 8.18 24.50
C ASP A 442 -6.18 9.27 23.41
N LYS A 443 -5.04 9.91 23.13
CA LYS A 443 -4.89 10.98 22.14
C LYS A 443 -3.55 10.89 21.45
N ASP A 444 -3.49 11.39 20.22
CA ASP A 444 -2.24 11.54 19.48
C ASP A 444 -1.30 12.52 20.20
N VAL A 445 -0.07 12.09 20.44
CA VAL A 445 1.00 12.88 21.05
C VAL A 445 2.27 12.82 20.21
N ALA A 446 3.09 13.86 20.31
CA ALA A 446 4.37 13.94 19.63
C ALA A 446 5.51 13.88 20.65
N LEU A 447 6.45 12.95 20.43
CA LEU A 447 7.67 12.79 21.22
C LEU A 447 8.84 13.30 20.38
N LYS A 448 9.59 14.29 20.87
CA LYS A 448 10.76 14.84 20.18
C LYS A 448 12.04 14.34 20.82
N PHE A 449 12.97 13.90 20.00
CA PHE A 449 14.26 13.36 20.41
C PHE A 449 15.41 14.03 19.65
N ARG A 450 16.60 13.89 20.21
CA ARG A 450 17.86 14.37 19.65
C ARG A 450 18.94 13.32 19.81
N LEU A 451 19.75 13.14 18.78
CA LEU A 451 21.04 12.47 18.85
C LEU A 451 22.17 13.49 18.60
N THR A 452 23.20 13.43 19.42
CA THR A 452 24.53 14.02 19.15
C THR A 452 25.57 12.90 19.24
N VAL A 453 26.49 12.85 18.27
CA VAL A 453 27.65 11.93 18.32
C VAL A 453 28.94 12.73 18.45
N ASN A 454 29.96 12.13 19.07
CA ASN A 454 31.25 12.76 19.31
C ASN A 454 32.38 11.78 18.99
N ASP A 455 33.39 12.25 18.26
CA ASP A 455 34.56 11.50 17.77
C ASP A 455 35.75 11.46 18.75
N GLY A 456 35.59 12.04 19.94
CA GLY A 456 36.65 12.24 20.94
C GLY A 456 37.14 13.69 21.05
N GLU A 457 36.86 14.54 20.05
CA GLU A 457 37.29 15.95 20.00
C GLU A 457 36.14 16.92 19.68
N LEU A 458 35.28 16.58 18.71
CA LEU A 458 34.22 17.41 18.15
C LEU A 458 32.85 16.72 18.27
N ASP A 459 31.84 17.53 18.62
CA ASP A 459 30.44 17.12 18.54
C ASP A 459 29.90 17.30 17.12
N SER A 460 29.03 16.37 16.71
CA SER A 460 28.20 16.53 15.54
C SER A 460 27.22 17.69 15.71
N ASP A 461 26.71 18.21 14.59
CA ASP A 461 25.45 18.94 14.66
C ASP A 461 24.34 17.98 15.15
N PRO A 462 23.40 18.45 15.99
CA PRO A 462 22.38 17.57 16.57
C PRO A 462 21.35 17.13 15.52
N PHE A 463 21.03 15.83 15.52
CA PHE A 463 19.95 15.28 14.71
C PHE A 463 18.66 15.25 15.53
N GLU A 464 17.73 16.15 15.26
CA GLU A 464 16.42 16.21 15.95
C GLU A 464 15.31 15.55 15.12
N PHE A 465 14.44 14.80 15.78
CA PHE A 465 13.34 14.11 15.14
C PHE A 465 12.11 13.97 16.03
N THR A 466 10.97 13.62 15.42
CA THR A 466 9.67 13.49 16.11
C THR A 466 9.02 12.15 15.81
N ILE A 467 8.56 11.46 16.84
CA ILE A 467 7.73 10.26 16.77
C ILE A 467 6.28 10.64 17.09
N LYS A 468 5.36 10.28 16.21
CA LYS A 468 3.91 10.42 16.45
C LYS A 468 3.41 9.18 17.17
N HIS A 469 2.97 9.31 18.40
CA HIS A 469 2.36 8.22 19.16
C HIS A 469 0.84 8.41 19.12
N LYS A 470 0.16 7.54 18.39
CA LYS A 470 -1.27 7.60 18.13
C LYS A 470 -2.06 6.74 19.10
N ALA A 471 -3.28 7.20 19.39
CA ALA A 471 -4.26 6.39 20.09
C ALA A 471 -4.62 5.16 19.26
N GLU A 472 -4.88 4.04 19.94
CA GLU A 472 -5.35 2.83 19.28
C GLU A 472 -6.81 3.03 18.88
N SER A 473 -7.11 3.04 17.58
CA SER A 473 -8.48 3.08 17.10
C SER A 473 -9.15 1.74 17.36
N ILE A 474 -10.13 1.71 18.26
CA ILE A 474 -11.03 0.57 18.39
C ILE A 474 -11.90 0.56 17.13
N VAL A 475 -11.60 -0.32 16.18
CA VAL A 475 -12.50 -0.62 15.08
C VAL A 475 -13.62 -1.48 15.67
N VAL A 476 -14.81 -0.90 15.79
CA VAL A 476 -16.02 -1.69 16.05
C VAL A 476 -16.38 -2.33 14.72
N ASP A 477 -16.50 -3.65 14.67
CA ASP A 477 -16.89 -4.37 13.45
C ASP A 477 -18.29 -3.90 13.04
N ASN A 478 -18.50 -3.63 11.75
CA ASN A 478 -19.79 -3.13 11.24
C ASN A 478 -20.87 -4.21 11.43
N GLN A 479 -22.01 -3.86 12.04
CA GLN A 479 -23.09 -4.81 12.33
C GLN A 479 -24.22 -4.67 11.30
N LYS A 480 -24.84 -5.79 10.93
CA LYS A 480 -25.97 -5.75 9.99
C LYS A 480 -27.10 -4.85 10.55
N PRO A 481 -27.74 -4.04 9.70
CA PRO A 481 -28.90 -3.27 10.11
C PRO A 481 -30.12 -4.17 10.35
N THR A 482 -31.11 -3.68 11.11
CA THR A 482 -32.37 -4.37 11.39
C THR A 482 -33.51 -3.71 10.62
N ALA A 483 -34.10 -4.44 9.68
CA ALA A 483 -35.31 -4.01 8.96
C ALA A 483 -36.56 -4.12 9.86
N SER A 484 -37.36 -3.06 9.89
CA SER A 484 -38.66 -3.01 10.56
C SER A 484 -39.61 -2.14 9.76
N ALA A 485 -40.87 -2.58 9.65
CA ALA A 485 -41.91 -1.87 8.90
C ALA A 485 -43.22 -1.76 9.68
N GLN A 486 -43.84 -0.59 9.64
CA GLN A 486 -45.22 -0.35 10.04
C GLN A 486 -46.15 -0.48 8.82
N PHE A 487 -47.26 -1.20 9.00
CA PHE A 487 -48.22 -1.50 7.95
C PHE A 487 -49.61 -1.78 8.55
N PRO A 488 -50.71 -1.57 7.79
CA PRO A 488 -52.02 -2.01 8.23
C PRO A 488 -52.12 -3.53 8.12
N GLY A 489 -52.48 -4.22 9.21
CA GLY A 489 -52.65 -5.68 9.18
C GLY A 489 -53.85 -6.14 8.34
N GLU A 490 -54.87 -5.28 8.22
CA GLU A 490 -56.10 -5.54 7.47
C GLU A 490 -56.64 -4.25 6.84
N VAL A 491 -57.15 -4.33 5.61
CA VAL A 491 -57.74 -3.24 4.82
C VAL A 491 -59.00 -3.74 4.10
N THR A 492 -60.02 -2.89 3.89
CA THR A 492 -61.31 -3.29 3.27
C THR A 492 -61.66 -2.34 2.13
N GLY A 493 -62.13 -2.88 0.99
CA GLY A 493 -62.53 -2.05 -0.16
C GLY A 493 -61.35 -1.46 -0.92
N ALA A 494 -61.58 -0.36 -1.63
CA ALA A 494 -60.54 0.36 -2.37
C ALA A 494 -59.85 1.41 -1.48
N GLU A 495 -58.53 1.29 -1.28
CA GLU A 495 -57.75 2.17 -0.40
C GLU A 495 -56.30 2.28 -0.87
N THR A 496 -55.64 3.41 -0.57
CA THR A 496 -54.19 3.57 -0.73
C THR A 496 -53.49 3.16 0.55
N VAL A 497 -52.63 2.15 0.48
CA VAL A 497 -51.86 1.61 1.61
C VAL A 497 -50.45 2.18 1.59
N THR A 498 -50.01 2.71 2.73
CA THR A 498 -48.62 3.15 2.95
C THR A 498 -47.91 2.15 3.86
N LEU A 499 -46.68 1.79 3.50
CA LEU A 499 -45.76 0.99 4.30
C LEU A 499 -44.60 1.88 4.74
N ASP A 500 -44.24 1.83 6.03
CA ASP A 500 -43.30 2.77 6.62
C ASP A 500 -42.15 2.03 7.34
N ALA A 501 -40.93 2.15 6.82
CA ALA A 501 -39.73 1.54 7.37
C ALA A 501 -38.95 2.46 8.34
N SER A 502 -39.55 3.54 8.84
CA SER A 502 -38.88 4.52 9.70
C SER A 502 -38.36 3.92 11.01
N ASP A 503 -38.84 2.73 11.42
CA ASP A 503 -38.37 2.00 12.60
C ASP A 503 -37.17 1.08 12.31
N SER A 504 -36.68 1.05 11.06
CA SER A 504 -35.46 0.32 10.73
C SER A 504 -34.24 1.04 11.31
N VAL A 505 -33.32 0.29 11.90
CA VAL A 505 -32.18 0.85 12.63
C VAL A 505 -30.88 0.18 12.23
N ASP A 506 -29.84 0.99 12.16
CA ASP A 506 -28.45 0.56 12.12
C ASP A 506 -27.84 0.68 13.54
N PRO A 507 -27.16 -0.35 14.08
CA PRO A 507 -26.57 -0.30 15.41
C PRO A 507 -25.51 0.81 15.58
N GLU A 508 -24.81 1.16 14.49
CA GLU A 508 -23.79 2.20 14.43
C GLU A 508 -24.38 3.58 14.03
N GLY A 509 -25.64 3.61 13.58
CA GLY A 509 -26.37 4.81 13.19
C GLY A 509 -26.10 5.25 11.75
N GLU A 510 -25.57 4.36 10.91
CA GLU A 510 -25.34 4.59 9.48
C GLU A 510 -26.65 4.87 8.72
N ALA A 511 -26.53 5.54 7.58
CA ALA A 511 -27.66 5.88 6.74
C ALA A 511 -28.17 4.66 5.97
N LEU A 512 -29.46 4.35 6.11
CA LEU A 512 -30.07 3.18 5.48
C LEU A 512 -30.61 3.47 4.07
N SER A 513 -30.38 2.52 3.17
CA SER A 513 -31.12 2.35 1.92
C SER A 513 -32.17 1.25 2.05
N TYR A 514 -33.24 1.33 1.26
CA TYR A 514 -34.44 0.49 1.43
C TYR A 514 -34.75 -0.26 0.15
N LYS A 515 -35.26 -1.49 0.28
CA LYS A 515 -35.76 -2.27 -0.83
C LYS A 515 -37.08 -2.95 -0.45
N TRP A 516 -38.16 -2.49 -1.07
CA TRP A 516 -39.50 -3.05 -0.91
C TRP A 516 -39.89 -3.97 -2.07
N GLU A 517 -40.39 -5.15 -1.74
CA GLU A 517 -40.82 -6.15 -2.73
C GLU A 517 -42.15 -6.79 -2.32
N GLN A 518 -43.07 -6.96 -3.29
CA GLN A 518 -44.20 -7.87 -3.12
C GLN A 518 -43.75 -9.28 -3.46
N ILE A 519 -43.94 -10.22 -2.53
CA ILE A 519 -43.46 -11.60 -2.68
C ILE A 519 -44.59 -12.62 -2.89
N ALA A 520 -45.85 -12.28 -2.57
CA ALA A 520 -47.02 -13.11 -2.89
C ALA A 520 -48.34 -12.30 -2.89
N GLY A 521 -49.40 -12.92 -3.43
CA GLY A 521 -50.75 -12.36 -3.53
C GLY A 521 -51.04 -11.74 -4.90
N PRO A 522 -52.23 -11.14 -5.09
CA PRO A 522 -52.56 -10.42 -6.32
C PRO A 522 -51.56 -9.30 -6.61
N SER A 523 -51.06 -9.22 -7.84
CA SER A 523 -50.03 -8.24 -8.23
C SER A 523 -50.51 -6.80 -8.03
N ILE A 524 -49.73 -6.01 -7.28
CA ILE A 524 -49.89 -4.57 -7.15
C ILE A 524 -48.67 -3.83 -7.71
N THR A 525 -48.79 -2.51 -7.87
CA THR A 525 -47.65 -1.65 -8.20
C THR A 525 -47.22 -0.89 -6.95
N LEU A 526 -46.01 -1.19 -6.44
CA LEU A 526 -45.38 -0.43 -5.37
C LEU A 526 -44.72 0.83 -5.95
N GLU A 527 -45.01 1.99 -5.37
CA GLU A 527 -44.35 3.25 -5.68
C GLU A 527 -43.20 3.48 -4.69
N ASN A 528 -42.10 4.09 -5.14
CA ASN A 528 -40.97 4.46 -4.26
C ASN A 528 -40.36 3.27 -3.50
N THR A 529 -40.08 2.18 -4.21
CA THR A 529 -39.54 0.93 -3.61
C THR A 529 -38.15 1.07 -3.00
N ASP A 530 -37.48 2.19 -3.22
CA ASP A 530 -36.15 2.54 -2.71
C ASP A 530 -36.18 3.55 -1.54
N ARG A 531 -37.37 3.91 -1.04
CA ARG A 531 -37.56 4.94 0.01
C ARG A 531 -38.00 4.35 1.34
N VAL A 532 -37.80 5.13 2.39
CA VAL A 532 -38.26 4.80 3.76
C VAL A 532 -39.78 4.56 3.83
N LYS A 533 -40.57 5.20 2.96
CA LYS A 533 -42.00 4.93 2.79
C LYS A 533 -42.30 4.56 1.35
N THR A 534 -43.03 3.46 1.17
CA THR A 534 -43.59 3.02 -0.12
C THR A 534 -45.12 3.00 -0.02
N GLN A 535 -45.81 3.07 -1.15
CA GLN A 535 -47.26 3.01 -1.18
C GLN A 535 -47.78 2.23 -2.39
N PHE A 536 -49.01 1.73 -2.30
CA PHE A 536 -49.74 1.13 -3.41
C PHE A 536 -51.24 1.37 -3.23
N THR A 537 -52.00 1.21 -4.32
CA THR A 537 -53.47 1.34 -4.27
C THR A 537 -54.15 0.01 -4.51
N LEU A 538 -55.14 -0.31 -3.69
CA LEU A 538 -56.01 -1.47 -3.81
C LEU A 538 -57.33 -1.10 -4.48
N GLN A 539 -57.84 -2.01 -5.30
CA GLN A 539 -59.20 -1.97 -5.84
C GLN A 539 -60.14 -2.77 -4.93
N ALA A 540 -61.45 -2.52 -4.94
CA ALA A 540 -62.39 -3.32 -4.19
C ALA A 540 -62.34 -4.80 -4.61
N THR A 541 -62.42 -5.71 -3.64
CA THR A 541 -62.47 -7.17 -3.87
C THR A 541 -63.77 -7.76 -3.33
N SER A 542 -64.25 -8.85 -3.94
CA SER A 542 -65.41 -9.62 -3.48
C SER A 542 -65.03 -10.85 -2.63
N VAL A 543 -63.74 -11.13 -2.49
CA VAL A 543 -63.18 -12.20 -1.66
C VAL A 543 -61.96 -11.72 -0.88
N ASP A 544 -61.75 -12.28 0.31
CA ASP A 544 -60.56 -11.98 1.12
C ASP A 544 -59.28 -12.48 0.42
N VAL A 545 -58.25 -11.64 0.35
CA VAL A 545 -56.94 -11.97 -0.22
C VAL A 545 -55.81 -11.52 0.70
N ASP A 546 -54.73 -12.30 0.73
CA ASP A 546 -53.52 -11.96 1.47
C ASP A 546 -52.45 -11.41 0.50
N LEU A 547 -51.85 -10.28 0.86
CA LEU A 547 -50.72 -9.67 0.16
C LEU A 547 -49.48 -9.80 1.04
N LYS A 548 -48.40 -10.38 0.51
CA LYS A 548 -47.15 -10.57 1.26
C LYS A 548 -46.05 -9.67 0.71
N PHE A 549 -45.33 -9.03 1.62
CA PHE A 549 -44.27 -8.08 1.32
C PHE A 549 -42.98 -8.44 2.03
N ARG A 550 -41.86 -7.97 1.47
CA ARG A 550 -40.52 -8.07 2.03
C ARG A 550 -39.86 -6.70 2.03
N LEU A 551 -39.21 -6.36 3.14
CA LEU A 551 -38.31 -5.23 3.28
C LEU A 551 -36.90 -5.74 3.56
N THR A 552 -35.92 -5.21 2.84
CA THR A 552 -34.49 -5.33 3.17
C THR A 552 -33.91 -3.92 3.27
N VAL A 553 -33.13 -3.66 4.32
CA VAL A 553 -32.40 -2.39 4.48
C VAL A 553 -30.89 -2.65 4.42
N ASN A 554 -30.12 -1.68 3.93
CA ASN A 554 -28.68 -1.78 3.74
C ASN A 554 -27.98 -0.50 4.18
N ASP A 555 -26.90 -0.63 4.94
CA ASP A 555 -26.10 0.44 5.55
C ASP A 555 -24.97 0.98 4.64
N GLY A 556 -24.86 0.48 3.41
CA GLY A 556 -23.77 0.76 2.47
C GLY A 556 -22.78 -0.40 2.29
N GLU A 557 -22.77 -1.38 3.20
CA GLU A 557 -21.88 -2.54 3.17
C GLU A 557 -22.63 -3.87 3.35
N LEU A 558 -23.57 -3.94 4.28
CA LEU A 558 -24.28 -5.14 4.73
C LEU A 558 -25.80 -5.01 4.59
N ASP A 559 -26.42 -6.09 4.11
CA ASP A 559 -27.88 -6.23 4.08
C ASP A 559 -28.42 -6.73 5.43
N SER A 560 -29.58 -6.21 5.83
CA SER A 560 -30.38 -6.75 6.93
C SER A 560 -30.88 -8.16 6.61
N GLU A 561 -31.25 -8.92 7.64
CA GLU A 561 -32.17 -10.04 7.43
C GLU A 561 -33.51 -9.50 6.87
N PRO A 562 -34.18 -10.22 5.95
CA PRO A 562 -35.43 -9.74 5.37
C PRO A 562 -36.57 -9.66 6.39
N PHE A 563 -37.28 -8.53 6.42
CA PHE A 563 -38.51 -8.37 7.18
C PHE A 563 -39.71 -8.66 6.29
N GLU A 564 -40.43 -9.76 6.56
CA GLU A 564 -41.61 -10.16 5.78
C GLU A 564 -42.90 -10.00 6.58
N PHE A 565 -43.94 -9.50 5.93
CA PHE A 565 -45.25 -9.31 6.55
C PHE A 565 -46.40 -9.53 5.57
N THR A 566 -47.62 -9.65 6.11
CA THR A 566 -48.85 -9.92 5.35
C THR A 566 -49.92 -8.87 5.67
N ILE A 567 -50.55 -8.33 4.64
CA ILE A 567 -51.72 -7.46 4.72
C ILE A 567 -52.93 -8.24 4.22
N LYS A 568 -54.00 -8.29 5.02
CA LYS A 568 -55.27 -8.93 4.64
C LYS A 568 -56.17 -7.91 3.97
N HIS A 569 -56.51 -8.12 2.71
CA HIS A 569 -57.45 -7.28 1.99
C HIS A 569 -58.82 -7.95 1.95
N LYS A 570 -59.78 -7.39 2.68
CA LYS A 570 -61.11 -7.94 2.91
C LYS A 570 -62.09 -7.56 1.81
N ALA A 571 -63.03 -8.47 1.57
CA ALA A 571 -64.15 -8.23 0.68
C ALA A 571 -65.01 -7.04 1.15
N GLU A 572 -65.34 -6.14 0.22
CA GLU A 572 -66.25 -5.03 0.49
C GLU A 572 -67.70 -5.55 0.48
N LYS A 573 -68.43 -5.34 1.58
CA LYS A 573 -69.86 -5.69 1.68
C LYS A 573 -70.69 -4.50 1.21
N SER A 574 -71.32 -4.59 0.04
CA SER A 574 -72.29 -3.59 -0.45
C SER A 574 -73.62 -3.71 0.30
N ASP A 575 -74.16 -2.59 0.78
CA ASP A 575 -75.42 -2.44 1.53
C ASP A 575 -76.66 -2.31 0.59
N ASP A 576 -76.45 -2.32 -0.73
CA ASP A 576 -77.52 -2.09 -1.73
C ASP A 576 -78.47 -3.30 -1.90
N GLN A 577 -78.24 -4.39 -1.16
CA GLN A 577 -79.05 -5.60 -1.26
C GLN A 577 -80.42 -5.47 -0.57
N TYR A 578 -80.61 -4.48 0.31
CA TYR A 578 -81.82 -4.35 1.14
C TYR A 578 -82.71 -3.14 0.84
N ASP A 579 -82.37 -2.28 -0.12
CA ASP A 579 -83.19 -1.08 -0.39
C ASP A 579 -84.62 -1.42 -0.83
N TRP A 580 -85.60 -0.73 -0.22
CA TRP A 580 -87.00 -0.89 -0.58
C TRP A 580 -87.28 -0.33 -1.98
N GLN A 581 -87.88 -1.15 -2.83
CA GLN A 581 -88.26 -0.83 -4.19
C GLN A 581 -89.78 -0.86 -4.30
N SER A 582 -90.38 0.24 -4.74
CA SER A 582 -91.83 0.39 -4.80
C SER A 582 -92.53 -0.60 -5.72
N ASN A 583 -91.85 -1.10 -6.75
CA ASN A 583 -92.40 -2.07 -7.69
C ASN A 583 -92.17 -3.54 -7.29
N LYS A 584 -91.47 -3.80 -6.18
CA LYS A 584 -91.14 -5.15 -5.72
C LYS A 584 -92.16 -5.67 -4.70
N VAL A 585 -92.51 -6.95 -4.82
CA VAL A 585 -93.36 -7.65 -3.86
C VAL A 585 -92.50 -8.11 -2.68
N TYR A 586 -93.00 -7.91 -1.47
CA TYR A 586 -92.43 -8.38 -0.21
C TYR A 586 -93.45 -9.23 0.54
N VAL A 587 -93.00 -10.28 1.22
CA VAL A 587 -93.83 -11.16 2.04
C VAL A 587 -93.47 -11.06 3.52
N GLY A 588 -94.36 -11.55 4.39
CA GLY A 588 -94.13 -11.49 5.84
C GLY A 588 -92.79 -12.11 6.23
N GLY A 589 -91.93 -11.32 6.86
CA GLY A 589 -90.56 -11.70 7.20
C GLY A 589 -89.48 -10.91 6.48
N ASP A 590 -89.76 -10.39 5.28
CA ASP A 590 -88.77 -9.69 4.45
C ASP A 590 -88.32 -8.38 5.10
N ILE A 591 -87.02 -8.10 5.01
CA ILE A 591 -86.40 -6.90 5.59
C ILE A 591 -85.94 -5.98 4.47
N VAL A 592 -86.25 -4.69 4.61
CA VAL A 592 -85.83 -3.64 3.69
C VAL A 592 -85.28 -2.43 4.44
N SER A 593 -84.39 -1.70 3.78
CA SER A 593 -83.89 -0.39 4.18
C SER A 593 -84.67 0.69 3.45
N PHE A 594 -85.17 1.69 4.18
CA PHE A 594 -85.80 2.87 3.61
C PHE A 594 -85.55 4.09 4.51
N ASN A 595 -85.04 5.19 3.94
CA ASN A 595 -84.66 6.40 4.67
C ASN A 595 -83.78 6.14 5.91
N GLY A 596 -82.79 5.26 5.78
CA GLY A 596 -81.81 4.95 6.83
C GLY A 596 -82.35 4.14 8.02
N LYS A 597 -83.58 3.59 7.90
CA LYS A 597 -84.18 2.69 8.91
C LYS A 597 -84.49 1.34 8.30
N GLN A 598 -84.40 0.29 9.11
CA GLN A 598 -84.77 -1.06 8.70
C GLN A 598 -86.21 -1.37 9.09
N TYR A 599 -86.92 -1.97 8.15
CA TYR A 599 -88.30 -2.36 8.29
C TYR A 599 -88.50 -3.82 7.91
N LYS A 600 -89.30 -4.53 8.71
CA LYS A 600 -89.71 -5.89 8.43
C LYS A 600 -91.16 -5.93 7.96
N ALA A 601 -91.43 -6.57 6.83
CA ALA A 601 -92.79 -6.79 6.35
C ALA A 601 -93.49 -7.75 7.31
N LYS A 602 -94.65 -7.35 7.83
CA LYS A 602 -95.46 -8.22 8.70
C LYS A 602 -96.27 -9.23 7.89
N TRP A 603 -96.64 -8.87 6.66
CA TRP A 603 -97.33 -9.71 5.69
C TRP A 603 -97.10 -9.20 4.26
N TRP A 604 -97.74 -9.81 3.26
CA TRP A 604 -97.58 -9.47 1.84
C TRP A 604 -97.81 -7.98 1.56
N THR A 605 -96.92 -7.35 0.79
CA THR A 605 -97.00 -5.94 0.39
C THR A 605 -96.25 -5.64 -0.90
N GLN A 606 -96.78 -4.75 -1.74
CA GLN A 606 -96.12 -4.20 -2.93
C GLN A 606 -96.54 -2.74 -3.06
N GLY A 607 -95.60 -1.83 -3.33
CA GLY A 607 -95.91 -0.40 -3.46
C GLY A 607 -96.14 0.37 -2.16
N ASN A 608 -96.40 -0.30 -1.02
CA ASN A 608 -96.56 0.39 0.25
C ASN A 608 -95.21 0.74 0.87
N GLN A 609 -94.93 2.03 1.05
CA GLN A 609 -93.67 2.56 1.55
C GLN A 609 -93.47 2.24 3.06
N PRO A 610 -92.27 1.78 3.49
CA PRO A 610 -91.93 1.58 4.89
C PRO A 610 -91.99 2.88 5.71
N GLY A 611 -92.48 2.79 6.95
CA GLY A 611 -92.65 3.90 7.89
C GLY A 611 -93.97 4.66 7.80
N SER A 612 -94.69 4.56 6.68
CA SER A 612 -95.99 5.25 6.47
C SER A 612 -97.20 4.32 6.61
N ASN A 613 -96.98 3.00 6.57
CA ASN A 613 -98.02 1.98 6.59
C ASN A 613 -97.72 0.92 7.67
N ASP A 614 -98.77 0.36 8.25
CA ASP A 614 -98.73 -0.62 9.35
C ASP A 614 -98.22 -2.01 8.93
N VAL A 615 -98.21 -2.30 7.62
CA VAL A 615 -97.56 -3.46 6.98
C VAL A 615 -96.08 -3.61 7.35
N TRP A 616 -95.42 -2.52 7.73
CA TRP A 616 -94.00 -2.50 8.06
C TRP A 616 -93.78 -2.33 9.57
N GLU A 617 -92.95 -3.19 10.15
CA GLU A 617 -92.46 -3.07 11.53
C GLU A 617 -91.12 -2.33 11.53
N ASN A 618 -91.05 -1.16 12.15
CA ASN A 618 -89.79 -0.42 12.30
C ASN A 618 -88.91 -1.13 13.34
N MET A 619 -87.76 -1.60 12.89
CA MET A 619 -86.85 -2.38 13.73
C MET A 619 -85.88 -1.51 14.54
N SER A 620 -85.89 -0.19 14.38
CA SER A 620 -84.90 0.74 14.96
C SER A 620 -85.39 1.54 16.18
N GLN A 621 -86.49 1.17 16.84
CA GLN A 621 -86.87 1.80 18.11
C GLN A 621 -86.10 1.16 19.28
N THR A 622 -85.12 1.89 19.81
CA THR A 622 -84.58 1.64 21.16
C THR A 622 -84.28 2.99 21.82
N ASP A 623 -85.01 3.24 22.90
CA ASP A 623 -85.20 4.54 23.55
C ASP A 623 -83.93 5.13 24.18
N LYS A 624 -83.74 6.46 24.04
CA LYS A 624 -83.17 7.41 25.03
C LYS A 624 -82.95 8.80 24.41
N GLU A 625 -84.02 9.51 24.09
CA GLU A 625 -83.94 10.93 23.67
C GLU A 625 -84.11 11.88 24.87
N GLU A 626 -83.44 13.03 24.82
CA GLU A 626 -83.47 14.08 25.85
C GLU A 626 -84.85 14.78 25.92
N TRP A 627 -85.24 15.28 27.09
CA TRP A 627 -86.58 15.81 27.34
C TRP A 627 -86.81 17.10 26.56
N ASP A 628 -87.91 17.14 25.82
CA ASP A 628 -88.31 18.25 24.97
C ASP A 628 -89.64 18.84 25.45
N THR A 629 -89.68 20.17 25.62
CA THR A 629 -90.85 20.88 26.14
C THR A 629 -92.05 20.90 25.18
N GLY A 630 -91.82 20.72 23.88
CA GLY A 630 -92.87 20.67 22.86
C GLY A 630 -93.40 19.26 22.62
N ARG A 631 -92.70 18.22 23.08
CA ARG A 631 -93.09 16.82 22.90
C ARG A 631 -94.19 16.40 23.89
N VAL A 632 -95.14 15.64 23.35
CA VAL A 632 -96.16 14.93 24.13
C VAL A 632 -95.58 13.60 24.61
N TYR A 633 -95.78 13.30 25.89
CA TYR A 633 -95.38 12.03 26.51
C TYR A 633 -96.61 11.33 27.07
N HIS A 634 -96.77 10.05 26.77
CA HIS A 634 -97.82 9.18 27.30
C HIS A 634 -97.31 8.37 28.50
N GLY A 635 -98.23 7.82 29.30
CA GLY A 635 -97.85 7.02 30.47
C GLY A 635 -96.97 5.83 30.09
N GLY A 636 -95.77 5.75 30.67
CA GLY A 636 -94.74 4.75 30.37
C GLY A 636 -93.61 5.24 29.46
N ASP A 637 -93.79 6.38 28.76
CA ASP A 637 -92.76 6.94 27.89
C ASP A 637 -91.56 7.45 28.71
N LYS A 638 -90.35 7.22 28.19
CA LYS A 638 -89.08 7.55 28.85
C LYS A 638 -88.31 8.63 28.12
N THR A 639 -87.62 9.46 28.90
CA THR A 639 -86.78 10.54 28.37
C THR A 639 -85.65 10.91 29.34
N LEU A 640 -84.59 11.52 28.83
CA LEU A 640 -83.46 11.99 29.65
C LEU A 640 -83.62 13.45 30.05
N TRP A 641 -83.50 13.78 31.32
CA TRP A 641 -83.41 15.17 31.77
C TRP A 641 -82.36 15.33 32.87
N LYS A 642 -81.38 16.21 32.63
CA LYS A 642 -80.22 16.45 33.51
C LYS A 642 -79.51 15.14 33.90
N GLY A 643 -79.28 14.29 32.91
CA GLY A 643 -78.54 13.03 33.05
C GLY A 643 -79.29 11.90 33.76
N LYS A 644 -80.59 12.04 34.02
CA LYS A 644 -81.42 10.99 34.63
C LYS A 644 -82.58 10.63 33.74
N THR A 645 -82.98 9.35 33.76
CA THR A 645 -84.12 8.87 32.97
C THR A 645 -85.41 9.05 33.76
N TRP A 646 -86.37 9.73 33.15
CA TRP A 646 -87.69 9.97 33.71
C TRP A 646 -88.73 9.24 32.89
N SER A 647 -89.70 8.65 33.58
CA SER A 647 -90.87 8.03 32.98
C SER A 647 -92.09 8.88 33.28
N ALA A 648 -92.88 9.19 32.25
CA ALA A 648 -94.17 9.84 32.44
C ALA A 648 -95.13 8.84 33.09
N LYS A 649 -95.80 9.22 34.19
CA LYS A 649 -96.80 8.36 34.85
C LYS A 649 -98.12 8.35 34.09
N TRP A 650 -98.43 9.44 33.41
CA TRP A 650 -99.58 9.64 32.54
C TRP A 650 -99.27 10.76 31.55
N TRP A 651 -100.24 11.11 30.70
CA TRP A 651 -100.06 12.10 29.64
C TRP A 651 -99.54 13.45 30.17
N THR A 652 -98.50 14.00 29.53
CA THR A 652 -97.99 15.35 29.81
C THR A 652 -97.31 15.97 28.59
N GLN A 653 -97.31 17.30 28.52
CA GLN A 653 -96.60 18.09 27.51
C GLN A 653 -96.17 19.42 28.15
N GLY A 654 -94.90 19.79 28.01
CA GLY A 654 -94.33 21.03 28.54
C GLY A 654 -94.01 21.05 30.04
N GLU A 655 -94.50 20.10 30.84
CA GLU A 655 -94.11 19.98 32.24
C GLU A 655 -92.73 19.33 32.37
N GLN A 656 -91.77 20.02 33.00
CA GLN A 656 -90.39 19.55 33.10
C GLN A 656 -90.20 18.42 34.14
N PRO A 657 -89.42 17.35 33.83
CA PRO A 657 -89.10 16.30 34.78
C PRO A 657 -88.40 16.80 36.05
N GLY A 658 -88.88 16.32 37.20
CA GLY A 658 -88.40 16.70 38.53
C GLY A 658 -89.07 17.94 39.17
N SER A 659 -89.88 18.69 38.43
CA SER A 659 -90.63 19.85 38.94
C SER A 659 -92.15 19.63 39.03
N SER A 660 -92.68 18.53 38.49
CA SER A 660 -94.09 18.16 38.57
C SER A 660 -94.23 16.67 38.93
N ALA A 661 -95.35 16.31 39.58
CA ALA A 661 -95.62 14.95 40.06
C ALA A 661 -95.94 13.94 38.95
N VAL A 662 -96.14 14.42 37.71
CA VAL A 662 -96.41 13.62 36.52
C VAL A 662 -95.22 12.76 36.09
N TRP A 663 -94.00 13.10 36.54
CA TRP A 663 -92.78 12.36 36.25
C TRP A 663 -92.33 11.53 37.45
N GLU A 664 -91.94 10.28 37.21
CA GLU A 664 -91.11 9.51 38.14
C GLU A 664 -89.73 9.28 37.60
N ILE A 665 -88.75 9.31 38.50
CA ILE A 665 -87.41 8.93 38.16
C ILE A 665 -87.34 7.42 38.06
N THR A 666 -86.92 6.93 36.90
CA THR A 666 -86.63 5.51 36.72
C THR A 666 -85.15 5.32 37.02
N LYS A 667 -84.84 4.37 37.90
CA LYS A 667 -83.45 4.05 38.25
C LYS A 667 -82.65 3.61 37.03
#